data_AF-A0A914AV57-F1
#
_entry.id   AF-A0A914AV57-F1
#
_cell.length_a   1.000
_cell.length_b   1.000
_cell.length_c   1.000
_cell.angle_alpha   90.00
_cell.angle_beta   90.00
_cell.angle_gamma   90.00
#
_symmetry.space_group_name_H-M   'P 1'
#
loop_
_entity.id
_entity.type
_entity.pdbx_description
1 polymer ?
#
loop_
_entity_poly.entity_id
_entity_poly.type
_entity_poly.pdbx_seq_one_letter_code
_entity_poly.pdbx_strand_id
1 'polypeptide(L)'
;MSKDGSSDDEKYEPAIAPLAPKVILQEESQVEVSASPAFQCLDELFQQGKLTGTKVAQLKAKYTELHRTLARTRDSETSHLQEAKKCTVVLEKQRGELEKADNFPESSNTEVTKMRTQFLKHTNEIDQSSERNYQNDFKIESLQEEKRMLEREYSRLPKKEEIDKQTKELTKHIEELRLEIGQRQLEAKNLREELTARERQVELERKEVERELEQQEKLKEDLVQVHSLPGQLIKDMDKMNKQKNEVDKKRAEVDQTCSDYTSELQRLLSRQQQLTDDKFQLEREKQKSQGALEEMQMKFDQRMKDFEYEKEKEAVYLGDRATLDLGLRHVQMEKKNQHDIYARKLREKERDLRNLKKTELQLKVANEGLAHTQSVFDKVKSQADGGPKDDGSLLEKRKELQREVEQTKRMLGNQNSLTAVEQVKVEQSIAEEERLLYEQSDLRIEVVELTRLAAIKGDEREQKARDFMRAELRYHRALDDLKAKDLSIIDNKKKYQEMMIRLRDFAKMYDVIKNERNKCVNLIQASTQKAAEMREKIKILQNEIEILRTSCQTKERQLQKARLKHVNAVVLRDQLRNELAKQQRIEEEMREKREQQRLDIAKLNLMINQAEEQMVRLRKRYETAVQHRNDRGVQLIERNEEVCIFYEKVNIQEDMIRKGDVELQMREEEIRFLKMQVSEEKRTIGLKRQTLPNKRALEQELVTLQIQLSQCQDRMGELEKELENPYDENRVRFLEGKDLSPADLNKKIEQLEVRLAEKEEQLLEKDLVHEQVQRLAQTVQSKVESGKEDTLQLAKKVNEIQAKIKDVTRKMMAAVSELSMQQAAALGLQQRVRSQEAELDQAYLRMEQGEAPSEEAARTWERMVRDENRRKDDATMRKMAEEEEEQYITAGGTTTTAEPRPNAYIPDDDSELPVPRPYGVHAPFKPQEPGANMRHIRKPVVKPIEI
;
A
#
# COMPACT_ATOMS: atom_id res chain seq x y z
N MET A 1 58.89 -45.90 50.88
CA MET A 1 59.60 -44.92 51.73
C MET A 1 59.28 -43.53 51.21
N SER A 2 59.33 -42.49 52.05
CA SER A 2 59.27 -41.04 51.72
C SER A 2 58.21 -40.58 50.70
N LYS A 3 57.13 -39.86 51.06
CA LYS A 3 57.12 -38.44 51.49
C LYS A 3 58.05 -37.58 50.62
N ASP A 4 57.58 -36.57 49.90
CA ASP A 4 56.83 -35.42 50.44
C ASP A 4 55.57 -35.03 49.67
N GLY A 5 54.83 -34.08 50.25
CA GLY A 5 53.72 -33.36 49.61
C GLY A 5 53.51 -32.02 50.32
N SER A 6 53.40 -30.94 49.54
CA SER A 6 53.17 -29.58 50.03
C SER A 6 51.68 -29.22 49.95
N SER A 7 51.15 -28.68 51.05
CA SER A 7 49.78 -28.17 51.17
C SER A 7 49.72 -26.67 50.93
N ASP A 8 48.82 -26.22 50.06
CA ASP A 8 48.44 -24.81 49.97
C ASP A 8 47.42 -24.48 51.07
N ASP A 9 47.90 -23.86 52.16
CA ASP A 9 47.07 -23.21 53.19
C ASP A 9 47.14 -21.69 52.98
N GLU A 10 46.08 -21.09 52.39
CA GLU A 10 45.99 -19.63 52.24
C GLU A 10 45.81 -18.95 53.60
N LYS A 11 46.91 -18.41 54.14
CA LYS A 11 46.87 -17.56 55.34
C LYS A 11 46.40 -16.16 55.00
N TYR A 12 45.33 -15.74 55.66
CA TYR A 12 44.81 -14.37 55.62
C TYR A 12 45.82 -13.41 56.29
N GLU A 13 46.53 -12.59 55.51
CA GLU A 13 47.38 -11.52 56.07
C GLU A 13 46.55 -10.29 56.47
N PRO A 14 46.87 -9.63 57.60
CA PRO A 14 46.18 -8.41 58.01
C PRO A 14 46.60 -7.21 57.15
N ALA A 15 45.61 -6.43 56.68
CA ALA A 15 45.85 -5.28 55.83
C ALA A 15 46.79 -4.23 56.47
N ILE A 16 47.83 -3.84 55.73
CA ILE A 16 48.85 -2.89 56.19
C ILE A 16 48.25 -1.48 56.32
N ALA A 17 48.01 -1.03 57.54
CA ALA A 17 47.64 0.35 57.83
C ALA A 17 48.89 1.26 57.75
N PRO A 18 48.92 2.28 56.86
CA PRO A 18 50.07 3.17 56.75
C PRO A 18 50.16 4.11 57.96
N LEU A 19 51.31 4.14 58.65
CA LEU A 19 51.57 5.14 59.67
C LEU A 19 51.66 6.54 59.04
N ALA A 20 50.85 7.47 59.54
CA ALA A 20 50.93 8.87 59.16
C ALA A 20 52.29 9.48 59.58
N PRO A 21 52.97 10.28 58.73
CA PRO A 21 54.18 10.98 59.12
C PRO A 21 53.92 11.95 60.29
N LYS A 22 54.83 11.97 61.28
CA LYS A 22 54.85 13.01 62.31
C LYS A 22 55.34 14.33 61.72
N VAL A 23 54.44 15.07 61.07
CA VAL A 23 54.67 16.46 60.70
C VAL A 23 54.75 17.29 61.97
N ILE A 24 55.90 17.89 62.23
CA ILE A 24 56.06 18.88 63.30
C ILE A 24 55.35 20.15 62.82
N LEU A 25 54.28 20.55 63.52
CA LEU A 25 53.59 21.80 63.27
C LEU A 25 54.48 22.97 63.73
N GLN A 26 55.14 23.64 62.78
CA GLN A 26 55.46 25.05 62.96
C GLN A 26 54.18 25.86 62.72
N GLU A 27 53.86 26.76 63.65
CA GLU A 27 52.61 27.51 63.66
C GLU A 27 52.65 28.71 62.68
N GLU A 28 52.72 28.46 61.38
CA GLU A 28 52.50 29.47 60.33
C GLU A 28 51.01 29.85 60.20
N SER A 29 50.36 30.16 61.33
CA SER A 29 48.92 30.46 61.40
C SER A 29 48.57 31.93 61.15
N GLN A 30 49.57 32.84 61.18
CA GLN A 30 49.37 34.29 61.10
C GLN A 30 50.43 35.02 60.25
N VAL A 31 50.73 34.52 59.05
CA VAL A 31 51.47 35.31 58.04
C VAL A 31 50.46 36.02 57.15
N GLU A 32 50.48 37.36 57.12
CA GLU A 32 49.66 38.10 56.16
C GLU A 32 50.09 37.79 54.71
N VAL A 33 49.14 37.70 53.79
CA VAL A 33 49.42 37.35 52.37
C VAL A 33 50.38 38.36 51.70
N SER A 34 50.37 39.61 52.18
CA SER A 34 51.32 40.70 51.86
C SER A 34 52.78 40.36 52.16
N ALA A 35 53.04 39.57 53.21
CA ALA A 35 54.38 39.20 53.67
C ALA A 35 54.91 37.89 53.06
N SER A 36 54.13 37.22 52.21
CA SER A 36 54.58 35.98 51.54
C SER A 36 55.81 36.23 50.64
N PRO A 37 56.82 35.34 50.64
CA PRO A 37 57.93 35.40 49.69
C PRO A 37 57.49 35.47 48.22
N ALA A 38 56.34 34.86 47.87
CA ALA A 38 55.78 34.94 46.52
C ALA A 38 55.30 36.37 46.17
N PHE A 39 54.81 37.14 47.14
CA PHE A 39 54.46 38.54 46.95
C PHE A 39 55.71 39.42 46.80
N GLN A 40 56.74 39.15 47.60
CA GLN A 40 58.04 39.85 47.55
C GLN A 40 58.74 39.63 46.20
N CYS A 41 58.88 38.38 45.74
CA CYS A 41 59.45 38.09 44.42
C CYS A 41 58.65 38.71 43.25
N LEU A 42 57.32 38.88 43.39
CA LEU A 42 56.51 39.57 42.38
C LEU A 42 56.76 41.09 42.35
N ASP A 43 57.11 41.71 43.48
CA ASP A 43 57.54 43.11 43.54
C ASP A 43 58.99 43.28 43.09
N GLU A 44 59.90 42.35 43.39
CA GLU A 44 61.27 42.38 42.85
C GLU A 44 61.28 42.26 41.32
N LEU A 45 60.46 41.38 40.74
CA LEU A 45 60.30 41.25 39.30
C LEU A 45 59.61 42.46 38.65
N PHE A 46 58.84 43.24 39.42
CA PHE A 46 58.32 44.55 39.00
C PHE A 46 59.44 45.61 39.00
N GLN A 47 60.20 45.71 40.09
CA GLN A 47 61.33 46.66 40.23
C GLN A 47 62.45 46.39 39.20
N GLN A 48 62.67 45.12 38.83
CA GLN A 48 63.59 44.72 37.75
C GLN A 48 63.02 44.98 36.34
N GLY A 49 61.83 45.57 36.20
CA GLY A 49 61.20 45.89 34.91
C GLY A 49 60.73 44.68 34.08
N LYS A 50 60.82 43.46 34.62
CA LYS A 50 60.53 42.20 33.91
C LYS A 50 59.04 41.89 33.80
N LEU A 51 58.21 42.47 34.67
CA LEU A 51 56.76 42.35 34.65
C LEU A 51 56.10 43.74 34.64
N THR A 52 55.05 43.91 33.83
CA THR A 52 54.23 45.12 33.88
C THR A 52 53.32 45.12 35.11
N GLY A 53 53.03 46.30 35.67
CA GLY A 53 52.24 46.42 36.92
C GLY A 53 50.85 45.78 36.85
N THR A 54 50.21 45.80 35.67
CA THR A 54 48.93 45.09 35.42
C THR A 54 49.08 43.58 35.51
N LYS A 55 50.22 43.01 35.10
CA LYS A 55 50.52 41.58 35.23
C LYS A 55 50.85 41.19 36.66
N VAL A 56 51.60 42.03 37.38
CA VAL A 56 51.91 41.85 38.81
C VAL A 56 50.62 41.85 39.63
N ALA A 57 49.72 42.80 39.40
CA ALA A 57 48.41 42.85 40.05
C ALA A 57 47.56 41.59 39.79
N GLN A 58 47.52 41.09 38.54
CA GLN A 58 46.83 39.83 38.21
C GLN A 58 47.43 38.62 38.93
N LEU A 59 48.75 38.52 39.03
CA LEU A 59 49.44 37.41 39.69
C LEU A 59 49.25 37.45 41.21
N LYS A 60 49.36 38.64 41.82
CA LYS A 60 49.05 38.86 43.25
C LYS A 60 47.59 38.55 43.59
N ALA A 61 46.65 38.93 42.74
CA ALA A 61 45.23 38.59 42.90
C ALA A 61 45.01 37.06 42.89
N LYS A 62 45.57 36.34 41.90
CA LYS A 62 45.48 34.87 41.83
C LYS A 62 46.15 34.15 43.00
N TYR A 63 47.30 34.64 43.46
CA TYR A 63 47.95 34.07 44.65
C TYR A 63 47.09 34.29 45.91
N THR A 64 46.47 35.47 46.06
CA THR A 64 45.54 35.77 47.16
C THR A 64 44.30 34.88 47.13
N GLU A 65 43.75 34.62 45.94
CA GLU A 65 42.63 33.71 45.73
C GLU A 65 43.00 32.26 46.12
N LEU A 66 44.16 31.78 45.67
CA LEU A 66 44.65 30.43 45.96
C LEU A 66 44.98 30.23 47.46
N HIS A 67 45.51 31.26 48.12
CA HIS A 67 45.71 31.28 49.57
C HIS A 67 44.37 31.25 50.33
N ARG A 68 43.33 31.94 49.84
CA ARG A 68 41.98 31.92 50.43
C ARG A 68 41.29 30.56 50.25
N THR A 69 41.50 29.87 49.13
CA THR A 69 40.99 28.50 48.97
C THR A 69 41.72 27.52 49.89
N LEU A 70 43.04 27.64 50.04
CA LEU A 70 43.84 26.80 50.95
C LEU A 70 43.44 26.99 52.43
N ALA A 71 43.16 28.23 52.84
CA ALA A 71 42.62 28.52 54.17
C ALA A 71 41.26 27.82 54.37
N ARG A 72 40.30 28.04 53.46
CA ARG A 72 38.97 27.40 53.52
C ARG A 72 39.04 25.87 53.56
N THR A 73 39.96 25.23 52.83
CA THR A 73 40.10 23.78 52.91
C THR A 73 40.63 23.33 54.28
N ARG A 74 41.61 24.03 54.87
CA ARG A 74 42.08 23.77 56.24
C ARG A 74 41.00 24.02 57.29
N ASP A 75 40.16 25.04 57.12
CA ASP A 75 39.01 25.32 58.00
C ASP A 75 37.99 24.18 57.92
N SER A 76 37.69 23.66 56.72
CA SER A 76 36.79 22.50 56.55
C SER A 76 37.39 21.20 57.09
N GLU A 77 38.69 20.96 56.88
CA GLU A 77 39.41 19.78 57.38
C GLU A 77 39.45 19.77 58.91
N THR A 78 39.72 20.92 59.54
CA THR A 78 39.68 21.04 61.00
C THR A 78 38.27 20.95 61.57
N SER A 79 37.24 21.45 60.85
CA SER A 79 35.83 21.22 61.21
C SER A 79 35.48 19.73 61.21
N HIS A 80 35.78 19.01 60.13
CA HIS A 80 35.51 17.58 60.02
C HIS A 80 36.36 16.74 61.00
N LEU A 81 37.59 17.16 61.33
CA LEU A 81 38.37 16.55 62.41
C LEU A 81 37.76 16.78 63.80
N GLN A 82 37.11 17.92 64.04
CA GLN A 82 36.35 18.15 65.28
C GLN A 82 35.05 17.33 65.32
N GLU A 83 34.37 17.16 64.19
CA GLU A 83 33.19 16.28 64.07
C GLU A 83 33.57 14.81 64.30
N ALA A 84 34.63 14.33 63.65
CA ALA A 84 35.16 12.99 63.86
C ALA A 84 35.52 12.74 65.34
N LYS A 85 36.16 13.72 66.01
CA LYS A 85 36.47 13.66 67.46
C LYS A 85 35.22 13.67 68.34
N LYS A 86 34.17 14.43 67.99
CA LYS A 86 32.88 14.37 68.70
C LYS A 86 32.24 12.99 68.54
N CYS A 87 32.27 12.42 67.34
CA CYS A 87 31.75 11.09 67.06
C CYS A 87 32.53 9.97 67.79
N THR A 88 33.87 10.03 67.85
CA THR A 88 34.64 9.04 68.64
C THR A 88 34.39 9.18 70.13
N VAL A 89 34.27 10.39 70.69
CA VAL A 89 33.90 10.58 72.11
C VAL A 89 32.49 10.05 72.41
N VAL A 90 31.53 10.18 71.48
CA VAL A 90 30.20 9.56 71.62
C VAL A 90 30.29 8.04 71.56
N LEU A 91 31.07 7.46 70.65
CA LEU A 91 31.28 6.01 70.53
C LEU A 91 32.02 5.42 71.75
N GLU A 92 33.02 6.11 72.29
CA GLU A 92 33.70 5.74 73.54
C GLU A 92 32.76 5.81 74.73
N LYS A 93 31.90 6.83 74.82
CA LYS A 93 30.87 6.92 75.86
C LYS A 93 29.84 5.80 75.75
N GLN A 94 29.38 5.47 74.55
CA GLN A 94 28.46 4.35 74.30
C GLN A 94 29.10 2.99 74.60
N ARG A 95 30.37 2.77 74.23
CA ARG A 95 31.13 1.58 74.65
C ARG A 95 31.27 1.49 76.17
N GLY A 96 31.63 2.59 76.83
CA GLY A 96 31.72 2.68 78.29
C GLY A 96 30.37 2.68 79.02
N GLU A 97 29.24 2.69 78.31
CA GLU A 97 27.89 2.44 78.83
C GLU A 97 27.49 0.97 78.60
N LEU A 98 27.89 0.36 77.48
CA LEU A 98 27.78 -1.08 77.23
C LEU A 98 28.64 -1.93 78.19
N GLU A 99 29.92 -1.60 78.40
CA GLU A 99 30.78 -2.28 79.38
C GLU A 99 30.24 -2.18 80.82
N LYS A 100 29.37 -1.21 81.11
CA LYS A 100 28.68 -1.09 82.42
C LYS A 100 27.35 -1.86 82.46
N ALA A 101 26.77 -2.20 81.31
CA ALA A 101 25.64 -3.11 81.21
C ALA A 101 26.10 -4.57 81.30
N ASP A 102 27.21 -4.93 80.63
CA ASP A 102 27.80 -6.28 80.69
C ASP A 102 28.36 -6.62 82.08
N ASN A 103 28.79 -5.63 82.86
CA ASN A 103 29.21 -5.80 84.26
C ASN A 103 28.06 -5.68 85.29
N PHE A 104 26.82 -5.96 84.90
CA PHE A 104 25.70 -6.03 85.85
C PHE A 104 25.69 -7.38 86.59
N PRO A 105 25.72 -7.43 87.94
CA PRO A 105 26.04 -8.67 88.66
C PRO A 105 24.92 -9.72 88.66
N GLU A 106 25.17 -10.87 88.02
CA GLU A 106 24.33 -12.08 88.02
C GLU A 106 24.28 -12.80 89.38
N SER A 107 23.84 -12.12 90.46
CA SER A 107 23.75 -12.76 91.80
C SER A 107 22.80 -12.08 92.79
N SER A 108 21.71 -11.46 92.33
CA SER A 108 20.63 -10.95 93.21
C SER A 108 19.25 -11.53 92.87
N ASN A 109 18.96 -12.73 93.38
CA ASN A 109 17.73 -13.50 93.14
C ASN A 109 16.52 -12.98 93.95
N THR A 110 16.24 -11.68 93.88
CA THR A 110 15.09 -11.03 94.54
C THR A 110 13.84 -11.12 93.67
N GLU A 111 12.65 -11.00 94.26
CA GLU A 111 11.40 -11.01 93.49
C GLU A 111 11.29 -9.80 92.55
N VAL A 112 11.89 -8.66 92.89
CA VAL A 112 11.94 -7.48 92.00
C VAL A 112 12.76 -7.79 90.73
N THR A 113 13.83 -8.57 90.82
CA THR A 113 14.60 -9.02 89.64
C THR A 113 13.83 -10.03 88.81
N LYS A 114 13.03 -10.93 89.42
CA LYS A 114 12.13 -11.86 88.70
C LYS A 114 10.97 -11.13 88.01
N MET A 115 10.34 -10.18 88.69
CA MET A 115 9.27 -9.35 88.13
C MET A 115 9.81 -8.47 86.99
N ARG A 116 11.04 -7.95 87.10
CA ARG A 116 11.70 -7.23 86.00
C ARG A 116 12.02 -8.12 84.80
N THR A 117 12.52 -9.35 85.00
CA THR A 117 12.77 -10.26 83.85
C THR A 117 11.49 -10.78 83.22
N GLN A 118 10.41 -11.00 84.00
CA GLN A 118 9.08 -11.29 83.44
C GLN A 118 8.50 -10.09 82.69
N PHE A 119 8.61 -8.87 83.23
CA PHE A 119 8.16 -7.65 82.55
C PHE A 119 8.94 -7.39 81.25
N LEU A 120 10.26 -7.52 81.27
CA LEU A 120 11.10 -7.46 80.05
C LEU A 120 10.73 -8.55 79.05
N LYS A 121 10.49 -9.79 79.50
CA LYS A 121 10.08 -10.88 78.60
C LYS A 121 8.74 -10.58 77.95
N HIS A 122 7.73 -10.14 78.70
CA HIS A 122 6.43 -9.79 78.15
C HIS A 122 6.46 -8.52 77.28
N THR A 123 7.32 -7.55 77.59
CA THR A 123 7.55 -6.38 76.73
C THR A 123 8.17 -6.83 75.40
N ASN A 124 9.22 -7.64 75.42
CA ASN A 124 9.85 -8.19 74.22
C ASN A 124 8.90 -9.11 73.43
N GLU A 125 8.00 -9.85 74.09
CA GLU A 125 6.95 -10.66 73.43
C GLU A 125 5.89 -9.78 72.75
N ILE A 126 5.51 -8.66 73.35
CA ILE A 126 4.64 -7.64 72.76
C ILE A 126 5.35 -6.97 71.57
N ASP A 127 6.60 -6.55 71.73
CA ASP A 127 7.38 -5.89 70.69
C ASP A 127 7.56 -6.82 69.48
N GLN A 128 7.97 -8.09 69.69
CA GLN A 128 8.00 -9.11 68.63
C GLN A 128 6.62 -9.39 68.01
N SER A 129 5.52 -9.20 68.75
CA SER A 129 4.17 -9.32 68.17
C SER A 129 3.81 -8.09 67.34
N SER A 130 4.24 -6.89 67.75
CA SER A 130 4.03 -5.65 67.01
C SER A 130 4.86 -5.62 65.72
N GLU A 131 6.10 -6.12 65.76
CA GLU A 131 6.98 -6.23 64.61
C GLU A 131 6.47 -7.28 63.61
N ARG A 132 5.95 -8.43 64.09
CA ARG A 132 5.26 -9.41 63.23
C ARG A 132 3.97 -8.85 62.63
N ASN A 133 3.19 -8.06 63.38
CA ASN A 133 2.02 -7.39 62.82
C ASN A 133 2.43 -6.38 61.73
N TYR A 134 3.42 -5.54 61.98
CA TYR A 134 3.96 -4.60 60.99
C TYR A 134 4.49 -5.30 59.72
N GLN A 135 5.19 -6.43 59.88
CA GLN A 135 5.64 -7.25 58.75
C GLN A 135 4.46 -7.86 57.98
N ASN A 136 3.41 -8.32 58.68
CA ASN A 136 2.18 -8.83 58.06
C ASN A 136 1.40 -7.73 57.34
N ASP A 137 1.23 -6.54 57.93
CA ASP A 137 0.56 -5.40 57.34
C ASP A 137 1.30 -4.90 56.09
N PHE A 138 2.63 -4.77 56.16
CA PHE A 138 3.48 -4.47 55.01
C PHE A 138 3.38 -5.53 53.91
N LYS A 139 3.29 -6.82 54.29
CA LYS A 139 3.12 -7.92 53.32
C LYS A 139 1.72 -7.90 52.70
N ILE A 140 0.68 -7.56 53.46
CA ILE A 140 -0.69 -7.38 52.99
C ILE A 140 -0.77 -6.19 52.03
N GLU A 141 -0.17 -5.05 52.35
CA GLU A 141 -0.14 -3.86 51.48
C GLU A 141 0.64 -4.13 50.18
N SER A 142 1.79 -4.82 50.27
CA SER A 142 2.53 -5.31 49.11
C SER A 142 1.68 -6.22 48.22
N LEU A 143 1.01 -7.22 48.80
CA LEU A 143 0.13 -8.14 48.07
C LEU A 143 -1.13 -7.44 47.51
N GLN A 144 -1.60 -6.37 48.14
CA GLN A 144 -2.72 -5.57 47.63
C GLN A 144 -2.32 -4.71 46.42
N GLU A 145 -1.11 -4.13 46.38
CA GLU A 145 -0.65 -3.41 45.20
C GLU A 145 -0.18 -4.37 44.09
N GLU A 146 0.45 -5.52 44.41
CA GLU A 146 0.65 -6.63 43.46
C GLU A 146 -0.68 -7.06 42.84
N LYS A 147 -1.72 -7.27 43.66
CA LYS A 147 -3.08 -7.57 43.17
C LYS A 147 -3.64 -6.47 42.27
N ARG A 148 -3.55 -5.19 42.65
CA ARG A 148 -4.00 -4.06 41.81
C ARG A 148 -3.22 -3.99 40.50
N MET A 149 -1.93 -4.29 40.51
CA MET A 149 -1.10 -4.34 39.30
C MET A 149 -1.54 -5.49 38.40
N LEU A 150 -1.75 -6.69 38.94
CA LEU A 150 -2.29 -7.84 38.21
C LEU A 150 -3.72 -7.61 37.69
N GLU A 151 -4.58 -6.90 38.43
CA GLU A 151 -5.93 -6.50 37.96
C GLU A 151 -5.85 -5.44 36.85
N ARG A 152 -4.91 -4.49 36.91
CA ARG A 152 -4.61 -3.53 35.83
C ARG A 152 -3.99 -4.21 34.60
N GLU A 153 -3.21 -5.27 34.77
CA GLU A 153 -2.62 -6.04 33.67
C GLU A 153 -3.64 -6.99 33.04
N TYR A 154 -4.45 -7.68 33.85
CA TYR A 154 -5.55 -8.53 33.36
C TYR A 154 -6.60 -7.72 32.58
N SER A 155 -6.89 -6.49 33.00
CA SER A 155 -7.75 -5.56 32.24
C SER A 155 -7.07 -4.87 31.04
N ARG A 156 -5.76 -5.06 30.86
CA ARG A 156 -4.99 -4.67 29.65
C ARG A 156 -4.78 -5.81 28.66
N LEU A 157 -5.00 -7.08 29.05
CA LEU A 157 -4.98 -8.19 28.12
C LEU A 157 -6.14 -8.05 27.11
N PRO A 158 -5.88 -8.12 25.79
CA PRO A 158 -6.95 -8.02 24.79
C PRO A 158 -7.96 -9.15 24.96
N LYS A 159 -9.23 -8.88 24.64
CA LYS A 159 -10.28 -9.91 24.69
C LYS A 159 -9.98 -10.98 23.65
N LYS A 160 -10.44 -12.21 23.89
CA LYS A 160 -10.18 -13.35 22.99
C LYS A 160 -10.56 -13.07 21.53
N GLU A 161 -11.62 -12.32 21.29
CA GLU A 161 -12.05 -11.88 19.94
C GLU A 161 -11.11 -10.88 19.26
N GLU A 162 -10.35 -10.09 20.04
CA GLU A 162 -9.34 -9.15 19.55
C GLU A 162 -8.03 -9.90 19.23
N ILE A 163 -7.66 -10.87 20.09
CA ILE A 163 -6.57 -11.80 19.81
C ILE A 163 -6.89 -12.63 18.55
N ASP A 164 -8.09 -13.18 18.41
CA ASP A 164 -8.51 -13.93 17.22
C ASP A 164 -8.54 -13.08 15.94
N LYS A 165 -8.73 -11.75 16.04
CA LYS A 165 -8.57 -10.81 14.91
C LYS A 165 -7.10 -10.57 14.60
N GLN A 166 -6.29 -10.22 15.59
CA GLN A 166 -4.85 -10.01 15.43
C GLN A 166 -4.14 -11.26 14.91
N THR A 167 -4.53 -12.46 15.34
CA THR A 167 -4.01 -13.72 14.81
C THR A 167 -4.38 -13.92 13.33
N LYS A 168 -5.58 -13.54 12.89
CA LYS A 168 -6.00 -13.60 11.47
C LYS A 168 -5.31 -12.53 10.62
N GLU A 169 -5.08 -11.34 11.17
CA GLU A 169 -4.31 -10.28 10.52
C GLU A 169 -2.83 -10.67 10.41
N LEU A 170 -2.25 -11.31 11.44
CA LEU A 170 -0.89 -11.83 11.44
C LEU A 170 -0.72 -13.03 10.51
N THR A 171 -1.65 -14.00 10.46
CA THR A 171 -1.55 -15.09 9.46
C THR A 171 -1.67 -14.55 8.04
N LYS A 172 -2.53 -13.56 7.80
CA LYS A 172 -2.60 -12.86 6.51
C LYS A 172 -1.28 -12.13 6.17
N HIS A 173 -0.66 -11.42 7.13
CA HIS A 173 0.66 -10.83 6.92
C HIS A 173 1.75 -11.90 6.68
N ILE A 174 1.67 -13.07 7.31
CA ILE A 174 2.60 -14.19 7.08
C ILE A 174 2.41 -14.77 5.67
N GLU A 175 1.19 -14.84 5.15
CA GLU A 175 0.91 -15.25 3.77
C GLU A 175 1.38 -14.19 2.74
N GLU A 176 1.16 -12.90 3.03
CA GLU A 176 1.64 -11.79 2.20
C GLU A 176 3.19 -11.71 2.19
N LEU A 177 3.84 -11.89 3.35
CA LEU A 177 5.30 -11.99 3.46
C LEU A 177 5.85 -13.27 2.79
N ARG A 178 5.13 -14.40 2.80
CA ARG A 178 5.54 -15.60 2.05
C ARG A 178 5.49 -15.37 0.54
N LEU A 179 4.50 -14.63 0.05
CA LEU A 179 4.43 -14.22 -1.35
C LEU A 179 5.54 -13.22 -1.71
N GLU A 180 5.82 -12.25 -0.84
CA GLU A 180 6.95 -11.32 -1.01
C GLU A 180 8.30 -12.05 -0.99
N ILE A 181 8.51 -13.00 -0.08
CA ILE A 181 9.72 -13.84 -0.04
C ILE A 181 9.86 -14.65 -1.34
N GLY A 182 8.77 -15.22 -1.87
CA GLY A 182 8.80 -15.91 -3.17
C GLY A 182 9.15 -14.99 -4.34
N GLN A 183 8.66 -13.74 -4.33
CA GLN A 183 9.02 -12.72 -5.31
C GLN A 183 10.49 -12.29 -5.18
N ARG A 184 10.96 -11.99 -3.96
CA ARG A 184 12.36 -11.66 -3.64
C ARG A 184 13.31 -12.80 -3.99
N GLN A 185 12.91 -14.05 -3.86
CA GLN A 185 13.69 -15.22 -4.30
C GLN A 185 13.79 -15.31 -5.82
N LEU A 186 12.71 -14.99 -6.56
CA LEU A 186 12.74 -14.92 -8.02
C LEU A 186 13.58 -13.74 -8.51
N GLU A 187 13.45 -12.57 -7.89
CA GLU A 187 14.29 -11.39 -8.15
C GLU A 187 15.77 -11.69 -7.86
N ALA A 188 16.08 -12.29 -6.71
CA ALA A 188 17.46 -12.69 -6.37
C ALA A 188 18.01 -13.76 -7.33
N LYS A 189 17.17 -14.63 -7.89
CA LYS A 189 17.57 -15.56 -8.94
C LYS A 189 17.90 -14.82 -10.24
N ASN A 190 17.02 -13.92 -10.70
CA ASN A 190 17.24 -13.12 -11.90
C ASN A 190 18.50 -12.24 -11.76
N LEU A 191 18.69 -11.59 -10.62
CA LEU A 191 19.87 -10.78 -10.31
C LEU A 191 21.16 -11.62 -10.24
N ARG A 192 21.10 -12.90 -9.81
CA ARG A 192 22.24 -13.83 -9.92
C ARG A 192 22.53 -14.21 -11.37
N GLU A 193 21.51 -14.45 -12.19
CA GLU A 193 21.69 -14.71 -13.62
C GLU A 193 22.28 -13.49 -14.35
N GLU A 194 21.79 -12.27 -14.07
CA GLU A 194 22.37 -11.01 -14.54
C GLU A 194 23.80 -10.77 -14.02
N LEU A 195 24.09 -11.08 -12.75
CA LEU A 195 25.44 -10.99 -12.19
C LEU A 195 26.40 -11.90 -12.96
N THR A 196 26.06 -13.18 -13.14
CA THR A 196 26.93 -14.11 -13.90
C THR A 196 27.07 -13.72 -15.37
N ALA A 197 26.08 -13.07 -15.97
CA ALA A 197 26.19 -12.50 -17.30
C ALA A 197 27.17 -11.31 -17.33
N ARG A 198 27.12 -10.41 -16.33
CA ARG A 198 28.04 -9.27 -16.25
C ARG A 198 29.46 -9.68 -15.84
N GLU A 199 29.61 -10.70 -14.99
CA GLU A 199 30.90 -11.32 -14.67
C GLU A 199 31.58 -11.90 -15.91
N ARG A 200 30.85 -12.63 -16.77
CA ARG A 200 31.37 -13.10 -18.07
C ARG A 200 31.81 -11.96 -18.98
N GLN A 201 31.11 -10.83 -18.93
CA GLN A 201 31.48 -9.65 -19.70
C GLN A 201 32.70 -8.93 -19.11
N VAL A 202 32.82 -8.83 -17.79
CA VAL A 202 34.02 -8.31 -17.09
C VAL A 202 35.24 -9.22 -17.32
N GLU A 203 35.04 -10.53 -17.42
CA GLU A 203 36.08 -11.51 -17.74
C GLU A 203 36.57 -11.38 -19.21
N LEU A 204 35.68 -11.01 -20.14
CA LEU A 204 36.07 -10.62 -21.50
C LEU A 204 36.83 -9.29 -21.49
N GLU A 205 36.29 -8.25 -20.85
CA GLU A 205 36.93 -6.93 -20.70
C GLU A 205 38.34 -7.06 -20.08
N ARG A 206 38.53 -7.94 -19.09
CA ARG A 206 39.85 -8.27 -18.50
C ARG A 206 40.83 -8.87 -19.51
N LYS A 207 40.39 -9.83 -20.32
CA LYS A 207 41.21 -10.48 -21.36
C LYS A 207 41.55 -9.56 -22.53
N GLU A 208 40.83 -8.46 -22.69
CA GLU A 208 41.23 -7.38 -23.60
C GLU A 208 42.28 -6.47 -22.95
N VAL A 209 42.10 -6.10 -21.68
CA VAL A 209 43.12 -5.34 -20.92
C VAL A 209 44.45 -6.09 -20.79
N GLU A 210 44.45 -7.40 -20.59
CA GLU A 210 45.67 -8.23 -20.60
C GLU A 210 46.36 -8.22 -21.98
N ARG A 211 45.58 -8.27 -23.07
CA ARG A 211 46.09 -8.20 -24.45
C ARG A 211 46.69 -6.83 -24.78
N GLU A 212 46.13 -5.75 -24.23
CA GLU A 212 46.69 -4.40 -24.35
C GLU A 212 47.94 -4.21 -23.47
N LEU A 213 47.99 -4.82 -22.28
CA LEU A 213 49.20 -4.83 -21.44
C LEU A 213 50.35 -5.59 -22.13
N GLU A 214 50.08 -6.75 -22.71
CA GLU A 214 51.05 -7.49 -23.53
C GLU A 214 51.61 -6.66 -24.70
N GLN A 215 50.76 -5.88 -25.39
CA GLN A 215 51.20 -4.96 -26.43
C GLN A 215 52.04 -3.81 -25.87
N GLN A 216 51.68 -3.29 -24.69
CA GLN A 216 52.45 -2.24 -24.02
C GLN A 216 53.82 -2.73 -23.53
N GLU A 217 53.99 -4.01 -23.19
CA GLU A 217 55.31 -4.57 -22.84
C GLU A 217 56.19 -4.75 -24.08
N LYS A 218 55.65 -5.29 -25.17
CA LYS A 218 56.36 -5.40 -26.47
C LYS A 218 56.85 -4.03 -26.96
N LEU A 219 56.01 -2.99 -26.83
CA LEU A 219 56.38 -1.60 -27.13
C LEU A 219 57.45 -1.00 -26.19
N LYS A 220 57.64 -1.53 -24.98
CA LYS A 220 58.75 -1.15 -24.09
C LYS A 220 60.05 -1.85 -24.49
N GLU A 221 60.00 -3.11 -24.92
CA GLU A 221 61.17 -3.83 -25.44
C GLU A 221 61.71 -3.17 -26.72
N ASP A 222 60.83 -2.80 -27.65
CA ASP A 222 61.19 -2.06 -28.87
C ASP A 222 61.89 -0.73 -28.54
N LEU A 223 61.40 0.00 -27.53
CA LEU A 223 61.97 1.30 -27.11
C LEU A 223 63.43 1.19 -26.62
N VAL A 224 63.80 0.05 -26.01
CA VAL A 224 65.17 -0.20 -25.53
C VAL A 224 66.16 -0.40 -26.69
N GLN A 225 65.75 -1.04 -27.79
CA GLN A 225 66.63 -1.26 -28.94
C GLN A 225 67.01 0.04 -29.67
N VAL A 226 66.11 1.04 -29.68
CA VAL A 226 66.23 2.27 -30.46
C VAL A 226 67.36 3.21 -30.00
N HIS A 227 67.86 3.08 -28.77
CA HIS A 227 68.90 3.97 -28.22
C HIS A 227 70.32 3.76 -28.78
N SER A 228 70.54 2.84 -29.72
CA SER A 228 71.86 2.20 -29.90
C SER A 228 72.75 2.68 -31.07
N LEU A 229 72.21 3.10 -32.23
CA LEU A 229 73.02 3.15 -33.48
C LEU A 229 72.74 4.37 -34.40
N PRO A 230 73.48 5.49 -34.25
CA PRO A 230 73.42 6.67 -35.14
C PRO A 230 73.95 6.49 -36.58
N GLY A 231 73.44 5.50 -37.34
CA GLY A 231 73.79 5.25 -38.75
C GLY A 231 72.63 5.48 -39.73
N GLN A 232 71.57 6.17 -39.32
CA GLN A 232 70.24 6.05 -39.94
C GLN A 232 70.04 6.77 -41.29
N LEU A 233 70.77 7.88 -41.52
CA LEU A 233 70.35 8.99 -42.40
C LEU A 233 70.11 8.68 -43.89
N ILE A 234 70.54 7.52 -44.40
CA ILE A 234 70.24 7.09 -45.79
C ILE A 234 68.95 6.26 -45.87
N LYS A 235 68.56 5.56 -44.80
CA LYS A 235 67.29 4.78 -44.75
C LYS A 235 66.05 5.63 -44.49
N ASP A 236 66.22 6.87 -44.02
CA ASP A 236 65.09 7.71 -43.63
C ASP A 236 64.30 8.25 -44.84
N MET A 237 64.91 8.30 -46.03
CA MET A 237 64.20 8.58 -47.30
C MET A 237 63.17 7.49 -47.63
N ASP A 238 63.53 6.21 -47.45
CA ASP A 238 62.60 5.07 -47.63
C ASP A 238 61.57 5.00 -46.50
N LYS A 239 61.94 5.38 -45.27
CA LYS A 239 60.97 5.50 -44.17
C LYS A 239 59.91 6.55 -44.47
N MET A 240 60.28 7.72 -45.00
CA MET A 240 59.31 8.77 -45.38
C MET A 240 58.25 8.24 -46.36
N ASN A 241 58.65 7.44 -47.35
CA ASN A 241 57.71 6.82 -48.29
C ASN A 241 56.82 5.74 -47.62
N LYS A 242 57.36 4.95 -46.67
CA LYS A 242 56.57 3.98 -45.91
C LYS A 242 55.61 4.64 -44.92
N GLN A 243 56.05 5.67 -44.21
CA GLN A 243 55.24 6.48 -43.31
C GLN A 243 54.13 7.21 -44.06
N LYS A 244 54.40 7.72 -45.28
CA LYS A 244 53.35 8.23 -46.17
C LYS A 244 52.30 7.14 -46.45
N ASN A 245 52.72 5.95 -46.87
CA ASN A 245 51.79 4.84 -47.17
C ASN A 245 51.04 4.34 -45.91
N GLU A 246 51.62 4.45 -44.71
CA GLU A 246 50.95 4.18 -43.43
C GLU A 246 49.96 5.29 -43.04
N VAL A 247 50.25 6.55 -43.34
CA VAL A 247 49.32 7.67 -43.17
C VAL A 247 48.18 7.61 -44.19
N ASP A 248 48.46 7.25 -45.45
CA ASP A 248 47.43 7.01 -46.47
C ASP A 248 46.56 5.79 -46.12
N LYS A 249 47.12 4.75 -45.47
CA LYS A 249 46.33 3.64 -44.88
C LYS A 249 45.48 4.08 -43.69
N LYS A 250 46.06 4.76 -42.70
CA LYS A 250 45.31 5.28 -41.53
C LYS A 250 44.24 6.28 -41.94
N ARG A 251 44.50 7.05 -43.00
CA ARG A 251 43.50 7.88 -43.66
C ARG A 251 42.41 7.02 -44.31
N ALA A 252 42.74 5.96 -45.06
CA ALA A 252 41.73 5.06 -45.61
C ALA A 252 40.91 4.33 -44.52
N GLU A 253 41.51 4.02 -43.36
CA GLU A 253 40.83 3.47 -42.18
C GLU A 253 39.89 4.51 -41.51
N VAL A 254 40.30 5.79 -41.47
CA VAL A 254 39.44 6.92 -41.03
C VAL A 254 38.34 7.23 -42.03
N ASP A 255 38.65 7.26 -43.34
CA ASP A 255 37.68 7.46 -44.42
C ASP A 255 36.67 6.29 -44.47
N GLN A 256 37.12 5.04 -44.20
CA GLN A 256 36.25 3.87 -44.05
C GLN A 256 35.35 3.98 -42.82
N THR A 257 35.90 4.27 -41.63
CA THR A 257 35.06 4.44 -40.42
C THR A 257 34.10 5.62 -40.55
N CYS A 258 34.47 6.70 -41.24
CA CYS A 258 33.55 7.78 -41.59
C CYS A 258 32.47 7.34 -42.59
N SER A 259 32.79 6.47 -43.54
CA SER A 259 31.79 5.81 -44.41
C SER A 259 30.87 4.90 -43.61
N ASP A 260 31.38 4.14 -42.64
CA ASP A 260 30.61 3.25 -41.77
C ASP A 260 29.65 4.07 -40.90
N TYR A 261 30.13 5.13 -40.23
CA TYR A 261 29.28 6.09 -39.50
C TYR A 261 28.27 6.80 -40.41
N THR A 262 28.61 7.09 -41.66
CA THR A 262 27.66 7.65 -42.64
C THR A 262 26.58 6.64 -43.01
N SER A 263 26.93 5.37 -43.17
CA SER A 263 25.98 4.29 -43.45
C SER A 263 25.05 4.03 -42.24
N GLU A 264 25.59 4.10 -41.02
CA GLU A 264 24.81 3.98 -39.79
C GLU A 264 23.89 5.19 -39.60
N LEU A 265 24.35 6.41 -39.91
CA LEU A 265 23.50 7.60 -39.91
C LEU A 265 22.37 7.49 -40.94
N GLN A 266 22.63 6.96 -42.15
CA GLN A 266 21.59 6.65 -43.14
C GLN A 266 20.63 5.55 -42.66
N ARG A 267 21.12 4.54 -41.95
CA ARG A 267 20.29 3.49 -41.31
C ARG A 267 19.40 4.06 -40.21
N LEU A 268 19.90 5.00 -39.42
CA LEU A 268 19.14 5.70 -38.38
C LEU A 268 18.12 6.68 -38.97
N LEU A 269 18.45 7.42 -40.04
CA LEU A 269 17.52 8.30 -40.75
C LEU A 269 16.40 7.54 -41.44
N SER A 270 16.71 6.42 -42.12
CA SER A 270 15.67 5.55 -42.71
C SER A 270 14.82 4.86 -41.64
N ARG A 271 15.41 4.48 -40.49
CA ARG A 271 14.66 4.00 -39.32
C ARG A 271 13.76 5.09 -38.72
N GLN A 272 14.19 6.35 -38.70
CA GLN A 272 13.37 7.49 -38.27
C GLN A 272 12.19 7.71 -39.23
N GLN A 273 12.43 7.66 -40.54
CA GLN A 273 11.39 7.77 -41.57
C GLN A 273 10.33 6.66 -41.43
N GLN A 274 10.76 5.40 -41.28
CA GLN A 274 9.86 4.27 -40.97
C GLN A 274 9.00 4.55 -39.74
N LEU A 275 9.60 5.00 -38.63
CA LEU A 275 8.87 5.31 -37.40
C LEU A 275 7.89 6.50 -37.55
N THR A 276 8.18 7.47 -38.42
CA THR A 276 7.22 8.55 -38.74
C THR A 276 6.07 8.07 -39.65
N ASP A 277 6.35 7.17 -40.59
CA ASP A 277 5.33 6.59 -41.48
C ASP A 277 4.42 5.61 -40.71
N ASP A 278 4.99 4.79 -39.82
CA ASP A 278 4.26 3.93 -38.89
C ASP A 278 3.37 4.76 -37.96
N LYS A 279 3.91 5.86 -37.39
CA LYS A 279 3.12 6.80 -36.58
C LYS A 279 1.96 7.41 -37.37
N PHE A 280 2.19 7.84 -38.62
CA PHE A 280 1.14 8.41 -39.47
C PHE A 280 0.06 7.38 -39.84
N GLN A 281 0.45 6.13 -40.08
CA GLN A 281 -0.48 5.01 -40.28
C GLN A 281 -1.32 4.76 -39.03
N LEU A 282 -0.71 4.67 -37.84
CA LEU A 282 -1.41 4.49 -36.57
C LEU A 282 -2.35 5.66 -36.24
N GLU A 283 -1.97 6.91 -36.51
CA GLU A 283 -2.84 8.08 -36.36
C GLU A 283 -4.05 8.01 -37.30
N ARG A 284 -3.85 7.54 -38.54
CA ARG A 284 -4.92 7.32 -39.53
C ARG A 284 -5.85 6.15 -39.16
N GLU A 285 -5.32 5.08 -38.58
CA GLU A 285 -6.11 3.94 -38.08
C GLU A 285 -6.90 4.29 -36.83
N LYS A 286 -6.31 5.05 -35.92
CA LYS A 286 -7.01 5.66 -34.78
C LYS A 286 -8.17 6.53 -35.27
N GLN A 287 -7.96 7.41 -36.25
CA GLN A 287 -9.00 8.27 -36.79
C GLN A 287 -10.14 7.47 -37.45
N LYS A 288 -9.83 6.43 -38.24
CA LYS A 288 -10.84 5.48 -38.76
C LYS A 288 -11.63 4.81 -37.63
N SER A 289 -10.96 4.41 -36.57
CA SER A 289 -11.56 3.71 -35.42
C SER A 289 -12.47 4.63 -34.60
N GLN A 290 -12.10 5.92 -34.48
CA GLN A 290 -12.94 6.96 -33.88
C GLN A 290 -14.21 7.20 -34.71
N GLY A 291 -14.09 7.39 -36.03
CA GLY A 291 -15.27 7.53 -36.90
C GLY A 291 -16.19 6.31 -36.90
N ALA A 292 -15.64 5.10 -36.84
CA ALA A 292 -16.41 3.86 -36.69
C ALA A 292 -17.13 3.76 -35.33
N LEU A 293 -16.51 4.28 -34.25
CA LEU A 293 -17.12 4.37 -32.93
C LEU A 293 -18.25 5.42 -32.90
N GLU A 294 -18.05 6.59 -33.52
CA GLU A 294 -19.05 7.65 -33.68
C GLU A 294 -20.27 7.14 -34.49
N GLU A 295 -20.03 6.43 -35.59
CA GLU A 295 -21.10 5.76 -36.35
C GLU A 295 -21.89 4.74 -35.49
N MET A 296 -21.21 3.96 -34.64
CA MET A 296 -21.86 2.99 -33.76
C MET A 296 -22.62 3.68 -32.62
N GLN A 297 -22.11 4.81 -32.10
CA GLN A 297 -22.80 5.63 -31.11
C GLN A 297 -24.08 6.23 -31.72
N MET A 298 -24.03 6.82 -32.92
CA MET A 298 -25.23 7.33 -33.60
C MET A 298 -26.26 6.23 -33.87
N LYS A 299 -25.82 5.01 -34.23
CA LYS A 299 -26.70 3.85 -34.42
C LYS A 299 -27.30 3.35 -33.10
N PHE A 300 -26.57 3.44 -31.99
CA PHE A 300 -27.07 3.15 -30.65
C PHE A 300 -28.10 4.20 -30.21
N ASP A 301 -27.79 5.49 -30.33
CA ASP A 301 -28.65 6.60 -29.93
C ASP A 301 -29.97 6.63 -30.74
N GLN A 302 -29.92 6.32 -32.03
CA GLN A 302 -31.13 6.14 -32.83
C GLN A 302 -31.95 4.94 -32.34
N ARG A 303 -31.32 3.80 -32.08
CA ARG A 303 -32.00 2.59 -31.61
C ARG A 303 -32.57 2.72 -30.20
N MET A 304 -31.99 3.60 -29.36
CA MET A 304 -32.56 4.01 -28.08
C MET A 304 -33.83 4.85 -28.26
N LYS A 305 -33.85 5.82 -29.19
CA LYS A 305 -35.07 6.58 -29.53
C LYS A 305 -36.16 5.68 -30.10
N ASP A 306 -35.80 4.73 -30.98
CA ASP A 306 -36.74 3.73 -31.51
C ASP A 306 -37.35 2.89 -30.37
N PHE A 307 -36.53 2.49 -29.39
CA PHE A 307 -36.99 1.74 -28.21
C PHE A 307 -37.89 2.57 -27.28
N GLU A 308 -37.57 3.85 -27.05
CA GLU A 308 -38.40 4.77 -26.28
C GLU A 308 -39.77 4.99 -26.95
N TYR A 309 -39.79 5.13 -28.27
CA TYR A 309 -41.02 5.28 -29.05
C TYR A 309 -41.90 4.02 -29.05
N GLU A 310 -41.33 2.81 -29.18
CA GLU A 310 -42.12 1.57 -29.04
C GLU A 310 -42.61 1.35 -27.59
N LYS A 311 -41.86 1.80 -26.58
CA LYS A 311 -42.28 1.78 -25.17
C LYS A 311 -43.44 2.75 -24.90
N GLU A 312 -43.46 3.92 -25.54
CA GLU A 312 -44.60 4.84 -25.49
C GLU A 312 -45.84 4.23 -26.16
N LYS A 313 -45.68 3.55 -27.31
CA LYS A 313 -46.79 2.79 -27.92
C LYS A 313 -47.29 1.67 -27.02
N GLU A 314 -46.42 0.93 -26.35
CA GLU A 314 -46.85 -0.11 -25.39
C GLU A 314 -47.70 0.49 -24.26
N ALA A 315 -47.32 1.66 -23.74
CA ALA A 315 -48.12 2.38 -22.75
C ALA A 315 -49.50 2.81 -23.30
N VAL A 316 -49.58 3.28 -24.55
CA VAL A 316 -50.85 3.58 -25.23
C VAL A 316 -51.71 2.33 -25.40
N TYR A 317 -51.15 1.23 -25.92
CA TYR A 317 -51.88 -0.03 -26.09
C TYR A 317 -52.35 -0.64 -24.77
N LEU A 318 -51.63 -0.44 -23.66
CA LEU A 318 -52.09 -0.83 -22.32
C LEU A 318 -53.26 0.04 -21.84
N GLY A 319 -53.27 1.34 -22.15
CA GLY A 319 -54.39 2.25 -21.92
C GLY A 319 -55.63 1.90 -22.75
N ASP A 320 -55.44 1.60 -24.03
CA ASP A 320 -56.50 1.12 -24.93
C ASP A 320 -57.07 -0.22 -24.43
N ARG A 321 -56.22 -1.17 -24.03
CA ARG A 321 -56.67 -2.45 -23.47
C ARG A 321 -57.46 -2.25 -22.18
N ALA A 322 -57.02 -1.38 -21.27
CA ALA A 322 -57.77 -1.06 -20.05
C ALA A 322 -59.14 -0.43 -20.36
N THR A 323 -59.20 0.42 -21.38
CA THR A 323 -60.45 1.05 -21.85
C THR A 323 -61.41 0.03 -22.48
N LEU A 324 -60.87 -0.89 -23.29
CA LEU A 324 -61.62 -2.01 -23.86
C LEU A 324 -62.09 -2.99 -22.78
N ASP A 325 -61.27 -3.32 -21.79
CA ASP A 325 -61.65 -4.17 -20.65
C ASP A 325 -62.79 -3.54 -19.82
N LEU A 326 -62.76 -2.22 -19.63
CA LEU A 326 -63.86 -1.48 -18.98
C LEU A 326 -65.14 -1.51 -19.82
N GLY A 327 -65.05 -1.28 -21.14
CA GLY A 327 -66.19 -1.39 -22.06
C GLY A 327 -66.78 -2.81 -22.10
N LEU A 328 -65.93 -3.84 -22.11
CA LEU A 328 -66.34 -5.24 -22.12
C LEU A 328 -67.03 -5.62 -20.80
N ARG A 329 -66.56 -5.11 -19.65
CA ARG A 329 -67.26 -5.22 -18.36
C ARG A 329 -68.62 -4.49 -18.37
N HIS A 330 -68.72 -3.30 -18.97
CA HIS A 330 -69.99 -2.59 -19.11
C HIS A 330 -71.01 -3.43 -19.91
N VAL A 331 -70.62 -3.91 -21.09
CA VAL A 331 -71.46 -4.75 -21.95
C VAL A 331 -71.82 -6.08 -21.28
N GLN A 332 -70.95 -6.68 -20.46
CA GLN A 332 -71.29 -7.85 -19.64
C GLN A 332 -72.35 -7.51 -18.57
N MET A 333 -72.25 -6.35 -17.92
CA MET A 333 -73.22 -5.91 -16.92
C MET A 333 -74.57 -5.54 -17.54
N GLU A 334 -74.57 -4.89 -18.71
CA GLU A 334 -75.77 -4.65 -19.51
C GLU A 334 -76.42 -5.96 -19.97
N LYS A 335 -75.63 -6.92 -20.48
CA LYS A 335 -76.13 -8.26 -20.85
C LYS A 335 -76.79 -8.95 -19.67
N LYS A 336 -76.23 -8.83 -18.46
CA LYS A 336 -76.84 -9.35 -17.23
C LYS A 336 -78.15 -8.62 -16.91
N ASN A 337 -78.15 -7.29 -16.91
CA ASN A 337 -79.36 -6.49 -16.67
C ASN A 337 -80.48 -6.81 -17.67
N GLN A 338 -80.16 -6.96 -18.96
CA GLN A 338 -81.12 -7.36 -19.99
C GLN A 338 -81.63 -8.80 -19.79
N HIS A 339 -80.77 -9.72 -19.35
CA HIS A 339 -81.20 -11.07 -18.96
C HIS A 339 -82.15 -11.04 -17.75
N ASP A 340 -81.85 -10.23 -16.73
CA ASP A 340 -82.70 -10.05 -15.53
C ASP A 340 -84.01 -9.31 -15.83
N ILE A 341 -84.05 -8.46 -16.86
CA ILE A 341 -85.29 -7.87 -17.41
C ILE A 341 -86.09 -8.94 -18.18
N TYR A 342 -85.45 -9.69 -19.07
CA TYR A 342 -86.09 -10.77 -19.83
C TYR A 342 -86.66 -11.86 -18.92
N ALA A 343 -85.91 -12.28 -17.89
CA ALA A 343 -86.35 -13.25 -16.89
C ALA A 343 -87.47 -12.72 -15.98
N ARG A 344 -87.64 -11.38 -15.85
CA ARG A 344 -88.85 -10.79 -15.25
C ARG A 344 -90.02 -10.82 -16.22
N LYS A 345 -89.84 -10.37 -17.46
CA LYS A 345 -90.89 -10.37 -18.51
C LYS A 345 -91.40 -11.78 -18.85
N LEU A 346 -90.55 -12.79 -18.77
CA LEU A 346 -90.96 -14.20 -18.93
C LEU A 346 -91.86 -14.67 -17.78
N ARG A 347 -91.51 -14.32 -16.52
CA ARG A 347 -92.34 -14.63 -15.34
C ARG A 347 -93.66 -13.86 -15.32
N GLU A 348 -93.68 -12.62 -15.81
CA GLU A 348 -94.90 -11.85 -16.06
C GLU A 348 -95.77 -12.56 -17.11
N LYS A 349 -95.23 -12.87 -18.29
CA LYS A 349 -95.93 -13.65 -19.34
C LYS A 349 -96.50 -14.97 -18.81
N GLU A 350 -95.76 -15.72 -17.99
CA GLU A 350 -96.25 -16.97 -17.38
C GLU A 350 -97.32 -16.74 -16.32
N ARG A 351 -97.32 -15.61 -15.62
CA ARG A 351 -98.41 -15.21 -14.70
C ARG A 351 -99.66 -14.87 -15.49
N ASP A 352 -99.51 -14.09 -16.57
CA ASP A 352 -100.63 -13.66 -17.41
C ASP A 352 -101.22 -14.81 -18.22
N LEU A 353 -100.41 -15.76 -18.69
CA LEU A 353 -100.89 -16.98 -19.35
C LEU A 353 -101.60 -17.94 -18.36
N ARG A 354 -101.23 -17.92 -17.07
CA ARG A 354 -101.99 -18.60 -16.00
C ARG A 354 -103.30 -17.87 -15.68
N ASN A 355 -103.30 -16.54 -15.67
CA ASN A 355 -104.52 -15.73 -15.52
C ASN A 355 -105.48 -15.98 -16.70
N LEU A 356 -104.97 -15.98 -17.94
CA LEU A 356 -105.73 -16.25 -19.15
C LEU A 356 -106.40 -17.62 -19.08
N LYS A 357 -105.66 -18.68 -18.75
CA LYS A 357 -106.22 -20.04 -18.56
C LYS A 357 -107.28 -20.11 -17.45
N LYS A 358 -107.15 -19.30 -16.39
CA LYS A 358 -108.17 -19.19 -15.36
C LYS A 358 -109.44 -18.52 -15.91
N THR A 359 -109.32 -17.45 -16.70
CA THR A 359 -110.46 -16.79 -17.34
C THR A 359 -111.09 -17.62 -18.46
N GLU A 360 -110.30 -18.39 -19.23
CA GLU A 360 -110.78 -19.36 -20.21
C GLU A 360 -111.59 -20.48 -19.54
N LEU A 361 -111.13 -20.98 -18.39
CA LEU A 361 -111.86 -21.96 -17.59
C LEU A 361 -113.16 -21.37 -17.01
N GLN A 362 -113.13 -20.12 -16.52
CA GLN A 362 -114.34 -19.42 -16.06
C GLN A 362 -115.34 -19.19 -17.20
N LEU A 363 -114.87 -18.83 -18.40
CA LEU A 363 -115.69 -18.73 -19.62
C LEU A 363 -116.29 -20.09 -20.00
N LYS A 364 -115.52 -21.17 -19.90
CA LYS A 364 -115.99 -22.54 -20.16
C LYS A 364 -117.10 -22.96 -19.18
N VAL A 365 -116.93 -22.68 -17.89
CA VAL A 365 -117.97 -22.91 -16.86
C VAL A 365 -119.21 -22.04 -17.09
N ALA A 366 -119.05 -20.79 -17.52
CA ALA A 366 -120.17 -19.93 -17.90
C ALA A 366 -120.93 -20.45 -19.14
N ASN A 367 -120.21 -20.95 -20.15
CA ASN A 367 -120.80 -21.56 -21.34
C ASN A 367 -121.49 -22.91 -21.04
N GLU A 368 -120.94 -23.69 -20.11
CA GLU A 368 -121.58 -24.92 -19.60
C GLU A 368 -122.84 -24.60 -18.79
N GLY A 369 -122.84 -23.52 -18.01
CA GLY A 369 -124.03 -22.95 -17.38
C GLY A 369 -125.08 -22.49 -18.38
N LEU A 370 -124.67 -21.80 -19.46
CA LEU A 370 -125.55 -21.39 -20.55
C LEU A 370 -126.20 -22.61 -21.23
N ALA A 371 -125.40 -23.61 -21.60
CA ALA A 371 -125.89 -24.86 -22.19
C ALA A 371 -126.83 -25.62 -21.24
N HIS A 372 -126.57 -25.59 -19.92
CA HIS A 372 -127.49 -26.13 -18.92
C HIS A 372 -128.82 -25.38 -18.90
N THR A 373 -128.81 -24.04 -18.89
CA THR A 373 -130.06 -23.24 -18.94
C THR A 373 -130.83 -23.41 -20.24
N GLN A 374 -130.15 -23.61 -21.38
CA GLN A 374 -130.77 -23.98 -22.65
C GLN A 374 -131.41 -25.37 -22.58
N SER A 375 -130.72 -26.36 -22.00
CA SER A 375 -131.30 -27.70 -21.78
C SER A 375 -132.51 -27.69 -20.83
N VAL A 376 -132.53 -26.78 -19.85
CA VAL A 376 -133.72 -26.57 -18.99
C VAL A 376 -134.86 -25.92 -19.78
N PHE A 377 -134.58 -24.91 -20.62
CA PHE A 377 -135.58 -24.30 -21.50
C PHE A 377 -136.21 -25.33 -22.47
N ASP A 378 -135.39 -26.16 -23.13
CA ASP A 378 -135.88 -27.20 -24.03
C ASP A 378 -136.66 -28.31 -23.31
N LYS A 379 -136.34 -28.58 -22.03
CA LYS A 379 -137.13 -29.50 -21.17
C LYS A 379 -138.49 -28.91 -20.76
N VAL A 380 -138.54 -27.62 -20.43
CA VAL A 380 -139.82 -26.92 -20.15
C VAL A 380 -140.68 -26.88 -21.42
N LYS A 381 -140.05 -26.63 -22.59
CA LYS A 381 -140.73 -26.64 -23.89
C LYS A 381 -141.29 -28.01 -24.25
N SER A 382 -140.48 -29.07 -24.14
CA SER A 382 -140.93 -30.45 -24.41
C SER A 382 -141.91 -31.02 -23.37
N GLN A 383 -142.11 -30.35 -22.23
CA GLN A 383 -143.17 -30.65 -21.27
C GLN A 383 -144.49 -29.92 -21.55
N ALA A 384 -144.55 -29.04 -22.56
CA ALA A 384 -145.78 -28.37 -22.99
C ALA A 384 -146.54 -29.15 -24.09
N ASP A 385 -145.83 -29.79 -25.01
CA ASP A 385 -146.38 -30.40 -26.23
C ASP A 385 -146.79 -31.89 -26.06
N GLY A 386 -147.40 -32.25 -24.93
CA GLY A 386 -147.49 -33.64 -24.46
C GLY A 386 -148.88 -34.20 -24.06
N GLY A 387 -150.00 -33.59 -24.47
CA GLY A 387 -151.36 -34.00 -24.07
C GLY A 387 -152.30 -34.32 -25.26
N PRO A 388 -152.92 -35.51 -25.33
CA PRO A 388 -153.74 -35.91 -26.49
C PRO A 388 -155.26 -35.64 -26.33
N LYS A 389 -155.87 -35.07 -27.38
CA LYS A 389 -157.31 -34.96 -27.74
C LYS A 389 -157.41 -34.00 -28.95
N ASP A 390 -158.40 -34.02 -29.83
CA ASP A 390 -159.45 -35.00 -30.19
C ASP A 390 -159.90 -34.66 -31.64
N ASP A 391 -160.91 -35.35 -32.17
CA ASP A 391 -161.53 -35.06 -33.47
C ASP A 391 -162.23 -33.67 -33.54
N GLY A 392 -162.42 -33.12 -34.75
CA GLY A 392 -163.20 -31.89 -34.96
C GLY A 392 -162.71 -30.93 -36.05
N SER A 393 -163.17 -31.10 -37.28
CA SER A 393 -162.80 -30.25 -38.42
C SER A 393 -163.75 -29.05 -38.67
N LEU A 394 -163.29 -28.12 -39.54
CA LEU A 394 -164.03 -27.02 -40.19
C LEU A 394 -164.32 -25.72 -39.40
N LEU A 395 -163.40 -24.75 -39.49
CA LEU A 395 -163.76 -23.31 -39.52
C LEU A 395 -163.56 -22.65 -40.91
N GLU A 396 -162.83 -23.29 -41.85
CA GLU A 396 -162.72 -22.81 -43.24
C GLU A 396 -163.77 -23.41 -44.18
N LYS A 397 -165.05 -23.19 -43.84
CA LYS A 397 -166.01 -22.78 -44.89
C LYS A 397 -166.84 -21.54 -44.58
N ARG A 398 -166.33 -20.66 -43.70
CA ARG A 398 -166.75 -19.25 -43.58
C ARG A 398 -166.31 -18.39 -44.80
N LYS A 399 -166.62 -18.87 -46.02
CA LYS A 399 -166.34 -18.18 -47.30
C LYS A 399 -167.37 -18.41 -48.41
N GLU A 400 -168.14 -19.51 -48.40
CA GLU A 400 -168.96 -19.90 -49.57
C GLU A 400 -170.46 -20.18 -49.27
N LEU A 401 -171.06 -19.35 -48.42
CA LEU A 401 -172.45 -18.90 -48.56
C LEU A 401 -172.42 -17.37 -48.40
N GLN A 402 -172.46 -16.50 -49.42
CA GLN A 402 -172.63 -16.65 -50.89
C GLN A 402 -172.09 -17.96 -51.51
N ARG A 403 -172.90 -18.76 -52.20
CA ARG A 403 -174.09 -18.34 -52.98
C ARG A 403 -175.43 -18.73 -52.34
N GLU A 404 -176.31 -17.75 -52.17
CA GLU A 404 -177.71 -17.96 -51.83
C GLU A 404 -178.48 -18.61 -53.00
N VAL A 405 -178.61 -19.94 -53.02
CA VAL A 405 -179.51 -20.64 -53.96
C VAL A 405 -180.36 -21.71 -53.26
N GLU A 406 -179.77 -22.55 -52.40
CA GLU A 406 -180.45 -23.76 -51.91
C GLU A 406 -181.11 -23.63 -50.51
N GLN A 407 -181.61 -22.43 -50.18
CA GLN A 407 -182.45 -22.23 -48.98
C GLN A 407 -183.90 -22.73 -49.18
N THR A 408 -184.20 -23.50 -50.25
CA THR A 408 -185.56 -23.81 -50.70
C THR A 408 -185.86 -25.30 -50.95
N LYS A 409 -185.29 -26.22 -50.16
CA LYS A 409 -185.77 -27.61 -49.96
C LYS A 409 -185.32 -28.12 -48.57
N ARG A 410 -185.97 -27.65 -47.51
CA ARG A 410 -187.04 -28.37 -46.77
C ARG A 410 -186.56 -29.73 -46.22
N MET A 411 -186.21 -29.85 -44.93
CA MET A 411 -187.12 -29.94 -43.76
C MET A 411 -187.84 -31.31 -43.64
N LEU A 412 -187.40 -32.13 -42.66
CA LEU A 412 -188.04 -33.35 -42.10
C LEU A 412 -188.29 -34.54 -43.08
N GLY A 413 -188.28 -35.83 -42.67
CA GLY A 413 -187.89 -36.44 -41.39
C GLY A 413 -188.26 -37.95 -41.25
N ASN A 414 -187.52 -38.68 -40.40
CA ASN A 414 -187.88 -39.85 -39.56
C ASN A 414 -188.37 -41.25 -40.13
N GLN A 415 -187.53 -42.30 -39.93
CA GLN A 415 -187.75 -43.62 -39.24
C GLN A 415 -188.74 -44.78 -39.71
N ASN A 416 -188.15 -45.98 -40.04
CA ASN A 416 -188.40 -47.41 -39.61
C ASN A 416 -189.61 -48.39 -40.01
N SER A 417 -189.28 -49.56 -40.66
CA SER A 417 -189.68 -51.04 -40.49
C SER A 417 -190.89 -51.87 -41.14
N LEU A 418 -190.58 -52.97 -41.94
CA LEU A 418 -191.23 -54.35 -42.25
C LEU A 418 -192.42 -54.54 -43.31
N THR A 419 -192.92 -55.69 -43.94
CA THR A 419 -192.72 -57.22 -44.05
C THR A 419 -193.47 -57.99 -45.24
N ALA A 420 -193.16 -59.30 -45.57
CA ALA A 420 -193.99 -60.48 -46.15
C ALA A 420 -194.48 -60.62 -47.68
N VAL A 421 -194.97 -61.74 -48.34
CA VAL A 421 -194.73 -63.26 -48.47
C VAL A 421 -195.59 -64.05 -49.58
N GLU A 422 -195.06 -65.12 -50.29
CA GLU A 422 -195.62 -66.36 -51.05
C GLU A 422 -196.77 -66.38 -52.17
N GLN A 423 -197.17 -67.44 -52.99
CA GLN A 423 -196.58 -68.66 -53.72
C GLN A 423 -197.65 -69.53 -54.57
N VAL A 424 -197.26 -70.50 -55.48
CA VAL A 424 -197.95 -71.76 -56.07
C VAL A 424 -198.00 -72.05 -57.63
N LYS A 425 -197.45 -73.24 -58.06
CA LYS A 425 -197.62 -74.15 -59.28
C LYS A 425 -197.77 -73.59 -60.74
N VAL A 426 -197.40 -74.22 -61.89
CA VAL A 426 -196.68 -75.46 -62.37
C VAL A 426 -197.39 -76.86 -62.40
N GLU A 427 -197.37 -77.61 -63.54
CA GLU A 427 -197.89 -79.01 -63.60
C GLU A 427 -197.40 -80.05 -64.69
N GLN A 428 -197.56 -79.86 -66.03
CA GLN A 428 -197.80 -80.96 -67.02
C GLN A 428 -196.73 -81.22 -68.13
N SER A 429 -196.36 -82.48 -68.49
CA SER A 429 -195.25 -82.79 -69.47
C SER A 429 -195.10 -84.18 -70.18
N ILE A 430 -196.08 -85.09 -70.31
CA ILE A 430 -195.77 -86.55 -70.45
C ILE A 430 -195.35 -87.13 -71.85
N ALA A 431 -195.64 -86.50 -73.00
CA ALA A 431 -195.55 -87.21 -74.31
C ALA A 431 -194.16 -87.29 -74.99
N GLU A 432 -193.10 -86.72 -74.43
CA GLU A 432 -191.78 -86.64 -75.09
C GLU A 432 -190.85 -87.85 -74.84
N GLU A 433 -191.22 -88.74 -73.92
CA GLU A 433 -190.27 -89.67 -73.26
C GLU A 433 -189.71 -90.78 -74.17
N GLU A 434 -190.53 -91.42 -75.01
CA GLU A 434 -190.10 -92.60 -75.79
C GLU A 434 -189.00 -92.30 -76.82
N ARG A 435 -188.90 -91.05 -77.33
CA ARG A 435 -187.89 -90.69 -78.34
C ARG A 435 -186.48 -90.58 -77.75
N LEU A 436 -186.37 -90.26 -76.46
CA LEU A 436 -185.10 -90.00 -75.78
C LEU A 436 -184.29 -91.27 -75.48
N LEU A 437 -184.93 -92.45 -75.50
CA LEU A 437 -184.28 -93.72 -75.16
C LEU A 437 -183.24 -94.17 -76.19
N TYR A 438 -183.43 -93.88 -77.48
CA TYR A 438 -182.43 -94.17 -78.51
C TYR A 438 -181.25 -93.19 -78.47
N GLU A 439 -181.48 -91.91 -78.17
CA GLU A 439 -180.41 -90.91 -78.03
C GLU A 439 -179.51 -91.22 -76.80
N GLN A 440 -180.01 -91.99 -75.82
CA GLN A 440 -179.26 -92.37 -74.62
C GLN A 440 -178.16 -93.44 -74.85
N SER A 441 -178.26 -94.31 -75.86
CA SER A 441 -177.28 -95.39 -76.06
C SER A 441 -175.92 -94.87 -76.51
N ASP A 442 -175.93 -93.93 -77.45
CA ASP A 442 -174.72 -93.53 -78.17
C ASP A 442 -173.87 -92.58 -77.31
N LEU A 443 -174.53 -91.68 -76.57
CA LEU A 443 -173.91 -90.79 -75.58
C LEU A 443 -173.13 -91.55 -74.49
N ARG A 444 -173.49 -92.81 -74.17
CA ARG A 444 -172.74 -93.62 -73.19
C ARG A 444 -171.36 -94.04 -73.69
N ILE A 445 -171.15 -94.17 -75.00
CA ILE A 445 -169.85 -94.55 -75.57
C ILE A 445 -168.89 -93.36 -75.48
N GLU A 446 -169.35 -92.18 -75.91
CA GLU A 446 -168.56 -90.94 -75.91
C GLU A 446 -168.08 -90.54 -74.51
N VAL A 447 -168.92 -90.71 -73.47
CA VAL A 447 -168.56 -90.46 -72.07
C VAL A 447 -167.37 -91.33 -71.60
N VAL A 448 -167.25 -92.57 -72.06
CA VAL A 448 -166.14 -93.46 -71.68
C VAL A 448 -164.83 -93.00 -72.32
N GLU A 449 -164.85 -92.60 -73.59
CA GLU A 449 -163.66 -92.09 -74.28
C GLU A 449 -163.17 -90.76 -73.69
N LEU A 450 -164.09 -89.82 -73.42
CA LEU A 450 -163.79 -88.55 -72.75
C LEU A 450 -163.19 -88.76 -71.35
N THR A 451 -163.71 -89.72 -70.58
CA THR A 451 -163.19 -90.06 -69.24
C THR A 451 -161.75 -90.55 -69.31
N ARG A 452 -161.42 -91.40 -70.30
CA ARG A 452 -160.05 -91.88 -70.53
C ARG A 452 -159.10 -90.75 -70.94
N LEU A 453 -159.55 -89.82 -71.78
CA LEU A 453 -158.77 -88.64 -72.19
C LEU A 453 -158.49 -87.70 -71.01
N ALA A 454 -159.48 -87.49 -70.13
CA ALA A 454 -159.33 -86.68 -68.93
C ALA A 454 -158.27 -87.24 -67.97
N ALA A 455 -158.23 -88.57 -67.76
CA ALA A 455 -157.22 -89.23 -66.93
C ALA A 455 -155.79 -88.99 -67.45
N ILE A 456 -155.56 -89.23 -68.75
CA ILE A 456 -154.23 -89.02 -69.40
C ILE A 456 -153.78 -87.55 -69.27
N LYS A 457 -154.70 -86.58 -69.35
CA LYS A 457 -154.38 -85.16 -69.14
C LYS A 457 -154.21 -84.76 -67.67
N GLY A 458 -154.76 -85.52 -66.73
CA GLY A 458 -154.38 -85.46 -65.32
C GLY A 458 -152.92 -85.87 -65.11
N ASP A 459 -152.56 -87.07 -65.59
CA ASP A 459 -151.20 -87.61 -65.45
C ASP A 459 -150.13 -86.72 -66.11
N GLU A 460 -150.38 -86.22 -67.34
CA GLU A 460 -149.49 -85.25 -68.00
C GLU A 460 -149.28 -83.98 -67.17
N ARG A 461 -150.34 -83.49 -66.52
CA ARG A 461 -150.29 -82.24 -65.73
C ARG A 461 -149.50 -82.45 -64.45
N GLU A 462 -149.71 -83.57 -63.77
CA GLU A 462 -149.01 -83.88 -62.51
C GLU A 462 -147.54 -84.26 -62.74
N GLN A 463 -147.23 -84.95 -63.85
CA GLN A 463 -145.86 -85.16 -64.30
C GLN A 463 -145.14 -83.84 -64.56
N LYS A 464 -145.76 -82.92 -65.32
CA LYS A 464 -145.19 -81.58 -65.58
C LYS A 464 -145.04 -80.74 -64.31
N ALA A 465 -145.96 -80.86 -63.34
CA ALA A 465 -145.84 -80.18 -62.05
C ALA A 465 -144.65 -80.73 -61.23
N ARG A 466 -144.47 -82.05 -61.18
CA ARG A 466 -143.29 -82.70 -60.56
C ARG A 466 -141.99 -82.26 -61.23
N ASP A 467 -141.95 -82.15 -62.55
CA ASP A 467 -140.76 -81.73 -63.28
C ASP A 467 -140.45 -80.24 -63.13
N PHE A 468 -141.49 -79.39 -63.06
CA PHE A 468 -141.34 -77.98 -62.70
C PHE A 468 -140.72 -77.81 -61.31
N MET A 469 -141.28 -78.44 -60.27
CA MET A 469 -140.72 -78.39 -58.91
C MET A 469 -139.27 -78.91 -58.86
N ARG A 470 -138.95 -79.97 -59.62
CA ARG A 470 -137.57 -80.49 -59.72
C ARG A 470 -136.62 -79.53 -60.44
N ALA A 471 -137.09 -78.74 -61.40
CA ALA A 471 -136.31 -77.69 -62.06
C ALA A 471 -136.12 -76.46 -61.14
N GLU A 472 -137.19 -76.01 -60.48
CA GLU A 472 -137.21 -74.89 -59.54
C GLU A 472 -136.27 -75.14 -58.35
N LEU A 473 -136.32 -76.33 -57.73
CA LEU A 473 -135.41 -76.70 -56.65
C LEU A 473 -133.93 -76.76 -57.09
N ARG A 474 -133.66 -77.14 -58.34
CA ARG A 474 -132.31 -77.10 -58.93
C ARG A 474 -131.85 -75.66 -59.18
N TYR A 475 -132.74 -74.79 -59.67
CA TYR A 475 -132.46 -73.37 -59.89
C TYR A 475 -132.13 -72.65 -58.58
N HIS A 476 -132.91 -72.85 -57.52
CA HIS A 476 -132.63 -72.27 -56.21
C HIS A 476 -131.29 -72.75 -55.63
N ARG A 477 -130.97 -74.05 -55.72
CA ARG A 477 -129.66 -74.57 -55.30
C ARG A 477 -128.51 -73.93 -56.08
N ALA A 478 -128.64 -73.82 -57.41
CA ALA A 478 -127.63 -73.17 -58.24
C ALA A 478 -127.47 -71.67 -57.92
N LEU A 479 -128.55 -70.98 -57.54
CA LEU A 479 -128.50 -69.59 -57.05
C LEU A 479 -127.78 -69.46 -55.71
N ASP A 480 -127.99 -70.39 -54.78
CA ASP A 480 -127.35 -70.35 -53.46
C ASP A 480 -125.88 -70.79 -53.53
N ASP A 481 -125.55 -71.76 -54.38
CA ASP A 481 -124.17 -72.09 -54.75
C ASP A 481 -123.45 -70.88 -55.39
N LEU A 482 -124.11 -70.16 -56.30
CA LEU A 482 -123.57 -68.95 -56.92
C LEU A 482 -123.27 -67.87 -55.86
N LYS A 483 -124.21 -67.56 -54.97
CA LYS A 483 -123.99 -66.63 -53.84
C LYS A 483 -122.81 -67.06 -52.97
N ALA A 484 -122.68 -68.35 -52.68
CA ALA A 484 -121.56 -68.90 -51.89
C ALA A 484 -120.21 -68.76 -52.62
N LYS A 485 -120.17 -68.94 -53.95
CA LYS A 485 -118.98 -68.67 -54.76
C LYS A 485 -118.65 -67.18 -54.82
N ASP A 486 -119.63 -66.30 -55.00
CA ASP A 486 -119.42 -64.84 -55.03
C ASP A 486 -118.87 -64.32 -53.69
N LEU A 487 -119.42 -64.78 -52.56
CA LEU A 487 -118.88 -64.47 -51.23
C LEU A 487 -117.42 -64.95 -51.07
N SER A 488 -117.10 -66.15 -51.57
CA SER A 488 -115.72 -66.66 -51.58
C SER A 488 -114.80 -65.85 -52.51
N ILE A 489 -115.29 -65.37 -53.65
CA ILE A 489 -114.53 -64.49 -54.55
C ILE A 489 -114.27 -63.13 -53.89
N ILE A 490 -115.24 -62.58 -53.16
CA ILE A 490 -115.08 -61.32 -52.41
C ILE A 490 -114.04 -61.48 -51.28
N ASP A 491 -114.12 -62.56 -50.50
CA ASP A 491 -113.17 -62.86 -49.43
C ASP A 491 -111.74 -63.09 -49.95
N ASN A 492 -111.57 -63.85 -51.04
CA ASN A 492 -110.28 -64.04 -51.69
C ASN A 492 -109.73 -62.73 -52.30
N LYS A 493 -110.58 -61.86 -52.85
CA LYS A 493 -110.18 -60.50 -53.31
C LYS A 493 -109.70 -59.63 -52.16
N LYS A 494 -110.36 -59.66 -50.99
CA LYS A 494 -109.90 -58.95 -49.78
C LYS A 494 -108.54 -59.48 -49.31
N LYS A 495 -108.38 -60.80 -49.19
CA LYS A 495 -107.11 -61.44 -48.81
C LYS A 495 -105.97 -61.11 -49.78
N TYR A 496 -106.23 -61.05 -51.07
CA TYR A 496 -105.26 -60.58 -52.07
C TYR A 496 -104.89 -59.10 -51.88
N GLN A 497 -105.87 -58.21 -51.65
CA GLN A 497 -105.63 -56.79 -51.38
C GLN A 497 -104.81 -56.59 -50.09
N GLU A 498 -105.14 -57.29 -49.01
CA GLU A 498 -104.36 -57.29 -47.77
C GLU A 498 -102.91 -57.76 -48.00
N MET A 499 -102.71 -58.86 -48.74
CA MET A 499 -101.38 -59.36 -49.03
C MET A 499 -100.57 -58.37 -49.88
N MET A 500 -101.20 -57.70 -50.86
CA MET A 500 -100.56 -56.66 -51.67
C MET A 500 -100.22 -55.39 -50.87
N ILE A 501 -101.02 -55.05 -49.86
CA ILE A 501 -100.71 -53.98 -48.89
C ILE A 501 -99.50 -54.40 -48.04
N ARG A 502 -99.54 -55.59 -47.41
CA ARG A 502 -98.43 -56.11 -46.60
C ARG A 502 -97.12 -56.19 -47.39
N LEU A 503 -97.16 -56.67 -48.64
CA LEU A 503 -95.98 -56.74 -49.52
C LEU A 503 -95.41 -55.34 -49.81
N ARG A 504 -96.28 -54.35 -50.08
CA ARG A 504 -95.88 -52.96 -50.28
C ARG A 504 -95.27 -52.35 -49.02
N ASP A 505 -95.79 -52.67 -47.84
CA ASP A 505 -95.28 -52.16 -46.57
C ASP A 505 -93.98 -52.85 -46.14
N PHE A 506 -93.80 -54.14 -46.44
CA PHE A 506 -92.50 -54.81 -46.33
C PHE A 506 -91.46 -54.23 -47.29
N ALA A 507 -91.84 -53.87 -48.53
CA ALA A 507 -90.93 -53.19 -49.46
C ALA A 507 -90.47 -51.82 -48.92
N LYS A 508 -91.41 -50.98 -48.44
CA LYS A 508 -91.07 -49.72 -47.75
C LYS A 508 -90.14 -49.95 -46.55
N MET A 509 -90.43 -50.96 -45.72
CA MET A 509 -89.63 -51.27 -44.55
C MET A 509 -88.21 -51.74 -44.93
N TYR A 510 -88.08 -52.54 -45.99
CA TYR A 510 -86.78 -52.92 -46.54
C TYR A 510 -85.99 -51.71 -47.06
N ASP A 511 -86.63 -50.79 -47.79
CA ASP A 511 -85.97 -49.57 -48.26
C ASP A 511 -85.56 -48.64 -47.10
N VAL A 512 -86.37 -48.54 -46.04
CA VAL A 512 -85.97 -47.82 -44.81
C VAL A 512 -84.77 -48.49 -44.15
N ILE A 513 -84.78 -49.82 -43.97
CA ILE A 513 -83.65 -50.57 -43.38
C ILE A 513 -82.39 -50.46 -44.24
N LYS A 514 -82.52 -50.49 -45.56
CA LYS A 514 -81.43 -50.30 -46.53
C LYS A 514 -80.86 -48.89 -46.48
N ASN A 515 -81.71 -47.87 -46.36
CA ASN A 515 -81.29 -46.48 -46.22
C ASN A 515 -80.60 -46.22 -44.87
N GLU A 516 -81.13 -46.74 -43.76
CA GLU A 516 -80.47 -46.68 -42.46
C GLU A 516 -79.17 -47.48 -42.42
N ARG A 517 -79.09 -48.66 -43.07
CA ARG A 517 -77.82 -49.39 -43.26
C ARG A 517 -76.79 -48.54 -44.01
N ASN A 518 -77.18 -47.94 -45.14
CA ASN A 518 -76.28 -47.10 -45.94
C ASN A 518 -75.84 -45.86 -45.16
N LYS A 519 -76.75 -45.22 -44.41
CA LYS A 519 -76.47 -44.10 -43.50
C LYS A 519 -75.50 -44.50 -42.38
N CYS A 520 -75.68 -45.67 -41.75
CA CYS A 520 -74.73 -46.21 -40.78
C CYS A 520 -73.36 -46.52 -41.39
N VAL A 521 -73.29 -47.09 -42.59
CA VAL A 521 -72.02 -47.30 -43.31
C VAL A 521 -71.33 -45.98 -43.62
N ASN A 522 -72.07 -44.97 -44.10
CA ASN A 522 -71.52 -43.63 -44.36
C ASN A 522 -71.05 -42.93 -43.07
N LEU A 523 -71.77 -43.09 -41.96
CA LEU A 523 -71.36 -42.58 -40.64
C LEU A 523 -70.10 -43.29 -40.12
N ILE A 524 -70.00 -44.61 -40.29
CA ILE A 524 -68.80 -45.39 -39.96
C ILE A 524 -67.62 -44.91 -40.81
N GLN A 525 -67.79 -44.78 -42.13
CA GLN A 525 -66.73 -44.31 -43.04
C GLN A 525 -66.26 -42.89 -42.71
N ALA A 526 -67.19 -41.96 -42.46
CA ALA A 526 -66.88 -40.60 -42.03
C ALA A 526 -66.19 -40.57 -40.64
N SER A 527 -66.56 -41.49 -39.74
CA SER A 527 -65.91 -41.64 -38.43
C SER A 527 -64.50 -42.24 -38.55
N THR A 528 -64.28 -43.25 -39.40
CA THR A 528 -62.95 -43.83 -39.61
C THR A 528 -62.01 -42.89 -40.36
N GLN A 529 -62.54 -42.09 -41.30
CA GLN A 529 -61.78 -41.03 -41.96
C GLN A 529 -61.38 -39.96 -40.95
N LYS A 530 -62.32 -39.41 -40.16
CA LYS A 530 -61.99 -38.46 -39.08
C LYS A 530 -60.99 -39.04 -38.07
N ALA A 531 -61.09 -40.32 -37.74
CA ALA A 531 -60.12 -41.00 -36.88
C ALA A 531 -58.74 -41.19 -37.55
N ALA A 532 -58.64 -41.21 -38.88
CA ALA A 532 -57.36 -41.15 -39.59
C ALA A 532 -56.78 -39.73 -39.58
N GLU A 533 -57.57 -38.73 -40.00
CA GLU A 533 -57.20 -37.30 -39.98
C GLU A 533 -56.74 -36.84 -38.58
N MET A 534 -57.40 -37.29 -37.51
CA MET A 534 -57.01 -36.98 -36.14
C MET A 534 -55.72 -37.69 -35.70
N ARG A 535 -55.45 -38.91 -36.19
CA ARG A 535 -54.15 -39.58 -35.95
C ARG A 535 -53.00 -38.89 -36.69
N GLU A 536 -53.24 -38.36 -37.88
CA GLU A 536 -52.26 -37.56 -38.62
C GLU A 536 -51.99 -36.22 -37.93
N LYS A 537 -53.04 -35.52 -37.48
CA LYS A 537 -52.91 -34.31 -36.65
C LYS A 537 -52.11 -34.58 -35.36
N ILE A 538 -52.35 -35.70 -34.69
CA ILE A 538 -51.57 -36.11 -33.51
C ILE A 538 -50.09 -36.31 -33.87
N LYS A 539 -49.76 -36.97 -34.99
CA LYS A 539 -48.37 -37.11 -35.46
C LYS A 539 -47.71 -35.77 -35.77
N ILE A 540 -48.42 -34.86 -36.44
CA ILE A 540 -47.92 -33.52 -36.75
C ILE A 540 -47.60 -32.75 -35.47
N LEU A 541 -48.53 -32.76 -34.50
CA LEU A 541 -48.33 -32.13 -33.19
C LEU A 541 -47.21 -32.79 -32.36
N GLN A 542 -47.01 -34.11 -32.49
CA GLN A 542 -45.87 -34.80 -31.86
C GLN A 542 -44.54 -34.33 -32.45
N ASN A 543 -44.42 -34.27 -33.78
CA ASN A 543 -43.23 -33.74 -34.45
C ASN A 543 -42.99 -32.27 -34.09
N GLU A 544 -44.04 -31.46 -34.01
CA GLU A 544 -43.96 -30.04 -33.60
C GLU A 544 -43.49 -29.90 -32.14
N ILE A 545 -43.97 -30.75 -31.23
CA ILE A 545 -43.49 -30.83 -29.84
C ILE A 545 -42.00 -31.21 -29.79
N GLU A 546 -41.51 -32.11 -30.65
CA GLU A 546 -40.08 -32.47 -30.71
C GLU A 546 -39.20 -31.36 -31.30
N ILE A 547 -39.68 -30.65 -32.32
CA ILE A 547 -39.04 -29.43 -32.86
C ILE A 547 -38.98 -28.33 -31.79
N LEU A 548 -40.06 -28.13 -31.04
CA LEU A 548 -40.10 -27.16 -29.94
C LEU A 548 -39.19 -27.57 -28.77
N ARG A 549 -39.11 -28.85 -28.42
CA ARG A 549 -38.19 -29.38 -27.39
C ARG A 549 -36.72 -29.19 -27.78
N THR A 550 -36.34 -29.55 -29.00
CA THR A 550 -34.97 -29.40 -29.50
C THR A 550 -34.58 -27.92 -29.66
N SER A 551 -35.50 -27.07 -30.11
CA SER A 551 -35.35 -25.61 -30.10
C SER A 551 -35.16 -25.05 -28.68
N CYS A 552 -35.95 -25.52 -27.71
CA CYS A 552 -35.84 -25.12 -26.31
C CYS A 552 -34.47 -25.51 -25.71
N GLN A 553 -34.04 -26.77 -25.85
CA GLN A 553 -32.72 -27.23 -25.41
C GLN A 553 -31.58 -26.45 -26.08
N THR A 554 -31.74 -26.05 -27.35
CA THR A 554 -30.74 -25.26 -28.07
C THR A 554 -30.66 -23.84 -27.52
N LYS A 555 -31.79 -23.18 -27.27
CA LYS A 555 -31.86 -21.86 -26.59
C LYS A 555 -31.32 -21.92 -25.16
N GLU A 556 -31.58 -23.01 -24.43
CA GLU A 556 -31.09 -23.23 -23.06
C GLU A 556 -29.56 -23.37 -23.03
N ARG A 557 -28.97 -24.16 -23.94
CA ARG A 557 -27.51 -24.23 -24.12
C ARG A 557 -26.90 -22.88 -24.51
N GLN A 558 -27.56 -22.12 -25.38
CA GLN A 558 -27.13 -20.76 -25.74
C GLN A 558 -27.18 -19.80 -24.53
N LEU A 559 -28.25 -19.85 -23.73
CA LEU A 559 -28.42 -19.07 -22.51
C LEU A 559 -27.37 -19.44 -21.45
N GLN A 560 -27.07 -20.73 -21.27
CA GLN A 560 -26.01 -21.19 -20.37
C GLN A 560 -24.63 -20.69 -20.83
N LYS A 561 -24.34 -20.75 -22.13
CA LYS A 561 -23.10 -20.19 -22.72
C LYS A 561 -23.02 -18.67 -22.56
N ALA A 562 -24.14 -17.95 -22.66
CA ALA A 562 -24.22 -16.51 -22.40
C ALA A 562 -24.01 -16.17 -20.91
N ARG A 563 -24.63 -16.93 -19.99
CA ARG A 563 -24.42 -16.80 -18.54
C ARG A 563 -22.96 -17.02 -18.16
N LEU A 564 -22.31 -18.08 -18.66
CA LEU A 564 -20.89 -18.33 -18.42
C LEU A 564 -20.00 -17.19 -18.96
N LYS A 565 -20.28 -16.67 -20.17
CA LYS A 565 -19.58 -15.47 -20.69
C LYS A 565 -19.76 -14.26 -19.77
N HIS A 566 -20.97 -14.02 -19.25
CA HIS A 566 -21.24 -12.91 -18.35
C HIS A 566 -20.52 -13.07 -17.00
N VAL A 567 -20.49 -14.28 -16.41
CA VAL A 567 -19.76 -14.55 -15.17
C VAL A 567 -18.26 -14.31 -15.39
N ASN A 568 -17.68 -14.84 -16.47
CA ASN A 568 -16.27 -14.63 -16.78
C ASN A 568 -15.94 -13.15 -17.04
N ALA A 569 -16.84 -12.39 -17.69
CA ALA A 569 -16.67 -10.95 -17.91
C ALA A 569 -16.77 -10.14 -16.61
N VAL A 570 -17.60 -10.56 -15.65
CA VAL A 570 -17.67 -9.95 -14.31
C VAL A 570 -16.38 -10.22 -13.53
N VAL A 571 -15.90 -11.48 -13.52
CA VAL A 571 -14.63 -11.84 -12.85
C VAL A 571 -13.45 -11.06 -13.45
N LEU A 572 -13.35 -10.98 -14.79
CA LEU A 572 -12.30 -10.23 -15.47
C LEU A 572 -12.39 -8.71 -15.19
N ARG A 573 -13.60 -8.13 -15.20
CA ARG A 573 -13.82 -6.72 -14.82
C ARG A 573 -13.34 -6.44 -13.40
N ASP A 574 -13.62 -7.33 -12.46
CA ASP A 574 -13.30 -7.12 -11.05
C ASP A 574 -11.82 -7.43 -10.75
N GLN A 575 -11.19 -8.34 -11.51
CA GLN A 575 -9.72 -8.48 -11.58
C GLN A 575 -9.06 -7.18 -12.07
N LEU A 576 -9.47 -6.65 -13.23
CA LEU A 576 -8.95 -5.41 -13.80
C LEU A 576 -9.18 -4.19 -12.89
N ARG A 577 -10.28 -4.15 -12.12
CA ARG A 577 -10.52 -3.13 -11.09
C ARG A 577 -9.55 -3.25 -9.91
N ASN A 578 -9.27 -4.46 -9.45
CA ASN A 578 -8.30 -4.70 -8.38
C ASN A 578 -6.87 -4.37 -8.85
N GLU A 579 -6.52 -4.65 -10.11
CA GLU A 579 -5.25 -4.25 -10.71
C GLU A 579 -5.14 -2.73 -10.82
N LEU A 580 -6.19 -2.04 -11.32
CA LEU A 580 -6.23 -0.58 -11.38
C LEU A 580 -6.07 0.05 -9.99
N ALA A 581 -6.75 -0.47 -8.97
CA ALA A 581 -6.64 0.02 -7.59
C ALA A 581 -5.24 -0.21 -6.98
N LYS A 582 -4.57 -1.31 -7.34
CA LYS A 582 -3.15 -1.53 -6.97
C LYS A 582 -2.23 -0.52 -7.66
N GLN A 583 -2.40 -0.31 -8.97
CA GLN A 583 -1.59 0.67 -9.71
C GLN A 583 -1.81 2.11 -9.21
N GLN A 584 -3.04 2.47 -8.84
CA GLN A 584 -3.34 3.77 -8.22
C GLN A 584 -2.60 3.98 -6.90
N ARG A 585 -2.58 2.98 -5.99
CA ARG A 585 -1.77 3.06 -4.76
C ARG A 585 -0.28 3.20 -5.03
N ILE A 586 0.26 2.45 -6.00
CA ILE A 586 1.67 2.56 -6.39
C ILE A 586 1.97 3.96 -6.96
N GLU A 587 1.06 4.54 -7.75
CA GLU A 587 1.22 5.90 -8.27
C GLU A 587 1.16 6.95 -7.15
N GLU A 588 0.30 6.75 -6.14
CA GLU A 588 0.19 7.61 -4.95
C GLU A 588 1.46 7.53 -4.08
N GLU A 589 1.93 6.34 -3.72
CA GLU A 589 3.21 6.17 -3.02
C GLU A 589 4.39 6.79 -3.80
N MET A 590 4.42 6.64 -5.12
CA MET A 590 5.45 7.23 -5.97
C MET A 590 5.26 8.74 -6.16
N ARG A 591 4.08 9.29 -5.86
CA ARG A 591 3.80 10.74 -5.80
C ARG A 591 4.29 11.31 -4.46
N GLU A 592 4.03 10.62 -3.35
CA GLU A 592 4.54 10.95 -2.01
C GLU A 592 6.07 10.91 -1.96
N LYS A 593 6.70 9.82 -2.45
CA LYS A 593 8.17 9.68 -2.54
C LYS A 593 8.79 10.82 -3.36
N ARG A 594 8.16 11.25 -4.46
CA ARG A 594 8.61 12.40 -5.27
C ARG A 594 8.49 13.73 -4.52
N GLU A 595 7.39 13.99 -3.82
CA GLU A 595 7.23 15.25 -3.09
C GLU A 595 8.12 15.30 -1.85
N GLN A 596 8.38 14.17 -1.18
CA GLN A 596 9.39 14.06 -0.12
C GLN A 596 10.80 14.37 -0.66
N GLN A 597 11.21 13.75 -1.78
CA GLN A 597 12.47 14.07 -2.45
C GLN A 597 12.56 15.56 -2.85
N ARG A 598 11.46 16.16 -3.28
CA ARG A 598 11.38 17.59 -3.62
C ARG A 598 11.58 18.50 -2.41
N LEU A 599 11.01 18.13 -1.25
CA LEU A 599 11.23 18.82 0.03
C LEU A 599 12.69 18.69 0.50
N ASP A 600 13.29 17.50 0.37
CA ASP A 600 14.70 17.28 0.70
C ASP A 600 15.63 18.06 -0.25
N ILE A 601 15.34 18.12 -1.55
CA ILE A 601 16.06 18.99 -2.51
C ILE A 601 15.94 20.46 -2.12
N ALA A 602 14.75 20.93 -1.75
CA ALA A 602 14.56 22.32 -1.29
C ALA A 602 15.37 22.63 -0.01
N LYS A 603 15.42 21.68 0.93
CA LYS A 603 16.22 21.77 2.16
C LYS A 603 17.73 21.74 1.89
N LEU A 604 18.20 20.87 0.99
CA LEU A 604 19.59 20.82 0.53
C LEU A 604 19.99 22.15 -0.13
N ASN A 605 19.17 22.67 -1.05
CA ASN A 605 19.41 23.96 -1.70
C ASN A 605 19.45 25.13 -0.69
N LEU A 606 18.60 25.12 0.34
CA LEU A 606 18.66 26.11 1.41
C LEU A 606 19.99 26.05 2.19
N MET A 607 20.49 24.85 2.50
CA MET A 607 21.78 24.67 3.17
C MET A 607 22.96 25.04 2.27
N ILE A 608 22.89 24.77 0.96
CA ILE A 608 23.88 25.21 -0.03
C ILE A 608 23.93 26.75 -0.07
N ASN A 609 22.79 27.42 -0.22
CA ASN A 609 22.71 28.89 -0.22
C ASN A 609 23.29 29.50 1.06
N GLN A 610 23.04 28.89 2.23
CA GLN A 610 23.62 29.33 3.51
C GLN A 610 25.14 29.11 3.57
N ALA A 611 25.65 27.99 3.04
CA ALA A 611 27.08 27.72 2.97
C ALA A 611 27.80 28.66 1.99
N GLU A 612 27.19 28.96 0.85
CA GLU A 612 27.67 29.95 -0.11
C GLU A 612 27.70 31.36 0.49
N GLU A 613 26.65 31.78 1.21
CA GLU A 613 26.65 33.07 1.90
C GLU A 613 27.75 33.15 2.96
N GLN A 614 27.98 32.07 3.73
CA GLN A 614 29.10 32.00 4.67
C GLN A 614 30.47 32.04 3.96
N MET A 615 30.62 31.38 2.80
CA MET A 615 31.84 31.46 1.99
C MET A 615 32.08 32.89 1.48
N VAL A 616 31.05 33.59 1.00
CA VAL A 616 31.15 35.00 0.56
C VAL A 616 31.52 35.92 1.73
N ARG A 617 30.86 35.76 2.89
CA ARG A 617 31.20 36.48 4.13
C ARG A 617 32.66 36.20 4.56
N LEU A 618 33.14 34.97 4.41
CA LEU A 618 34.53 34.60 4.73
C LEU A 618 35.54 35.19 3.73
N ARG A 619 35.26 35.17 2.42
CA ARG A 619 36.10 35.81 1.39
C ARG A 619 36.25 37.32 1.67
N LYS A 620 35.15 38.02 1.97
CA LYS A 620 35.18 39.45 2.30
C LYS A 620 35.98 39.76 3.57
N ARG A 621 35.92 38.89 4.59
CA ARG A 621 36.77 39.00 5.79
C ARG A 621 38.27 38.81 5.46
N TYR A 622 38.59 37.82 4.63
CA TYR A 622 39.97 37.58 4.19
C TYR A 622 40.52 38.75 3.36
N GLU A 623 39.74 39.26 2.42
CA GLU A 623 40.05 40.46 1.61
C GLU A 623 40.32 41.68 2.51
N THR A 624 39.45 41.94 3.49
CA THR A 624 39.65 43.02 4.48
C THR A 624 40.94 42.83 5.29
N ALA A 625 41.26 41.61 5.70
CA ALA A 625 42.48 41.30 6.44
C ALA A 625 43.75 41.43 5.58
N VAL A 626 43.68 41.06 4.29
CA VAL A 626 44.77 41.29 3.32
C VAL A 626 44.97 42.78 3.08
N GLN A 627 43.90 43.56 3.00
CA GLN A 627 44.00 45.01 2.86
C GLN A 627 44.66 45.64 4.10
N HIS A 628 44.18 45.36 5.31
CA HIS A 628 44.83 45.83 6.54
C HIS A 628 46.31 45.41 6.67
N ARG A 629 46.67 44.21 6.20
CA ARG A 629 48.07 43.77 6.12
C ARG A 629 48.87 44.61 5.14
N ASN A 630 48.31 44.94 3.98
CA ASN A 630 48.96 45.77 2.97
C ASN A 630 49.09 47.23 3.44
N ASP A 631 48.03 47.82 4.00
CA ASP A 631 48.03 49.15 4.61
C ASP A 631 49.14 49.27 5.68
N ARG A 632 49.25 48.24 6.54
CA ARG A 632 50.30 48.18 7.57
C ARG A 632 51.70 47.93 7.00
N GLY A 633 51.80 47.28 5.84
CA GLY A 633 53.04 47.15 5.07
C GLY A 633 53.52 48.49 4.51
N VAL A 634 52.61 49.29 3.94
CA VAL A 634 52.91 50.66 3.48
C VAL A 634 53.39 51.52 4.65
N GLN A 635 52.67 51.53 5.78
CA GLN A 635 53.10 52.24 6.99
C GLN A 635 54.48 51.82 7.52
N LEU A 636 54.90 50.57 7.28
CA LEU A 636 56.22 50.09 7.68
C LEU A 636 57.31 50.55 6.70
N ILE A 637 56.99 50.66 5.42
CA ILE A 637 57.87 51.24 4.39
C ILE A 637 58.06 52.74 4.66
N GLU A 638 56.97 53.49 4.85
CA GLU A 638 57.00 54.92 5.23
C GLU A 638 57.86 55.16 6.50
N ARG A 639 57.68 54.32 7.54
CA ARG A 639 58.51 54.35 8.77
C ARG A 639 59.99 54.05 8.52
N ASN A 640 60.31 53.13 7.61
CA ASN A 640 61.69 52.83 7.26
C ASN A 640 62.32 53.96 6.42
N GLU A 641 61.55 54.60 5.53
CA GLU A 641 61.99 55.78 4.78
C GLU A 641 62.24 56.98 5.70
N GLU A 642 61.35 57.25 6.67
CA GLU A 642 61.58 58.21 7.75
C GLU A 642 62.92 57.91 8.48
N VAL A 643 63.17 56.66 8.85
CA VAL A 643 64.41 56.24 9.54
C VAL A 643 65.65 56.40 8.65
N CYS A 644 65.59 56.05 7.36
CA CYS A 644 66.69 56.30 6.42
C CYS A 644 66.99 57.80 6.27
N ILE A 645 65.95 58.64 6.20
CA ILE A 645 66.10 60.11 6.17
C ILE A 645 66.71 60.64 7.48
N PHE A 646 66.41 60.02 8.63
CA PHE A 646 67.07 60.38 9.90
C PHE A 646 68.54 59.96 9.95
N TYR A 647 68.90 58.75 9.48
CA TYR A 647 70.30 58.34 9.39
C TYR A 647 71.11 59.28 8.49
N GLU A 648 70.57 59.66 7.32
CA GLU A 648 71.27 60.57 6.42
C GLU A 648 71.43 61.98 7.01
N LYS A 649 70.42 62.48 7.73
CA LYS A 649 70.53 63.73 8.50
C LYS A 649 71.59 63.65 9.60
N VAL A 650 71.70 62.52 10.30
CA VAL A 650 72.74 62.31 11.33
C VAL A 650 74.13 62.26 10.69
N ASN A 651 74.31 61.55 9.57
CA ASN A 651 75.57 61.52 8.82
C ASN A 651 76.00 62.93 8.39
N ILE A 652 75.08 63.72 7.82
CA ILE A 652 75.33 65.11 7.39
C ILE A 652 75.67 66.01 8.60
N GLN A 653 75.04 65.79 9.76
CA GLN A 653 75.34 66.53 10.99
C GLN A 653 76.69 66.12 11.58
N GLU A 654 77.06 64.84 11.59
CA GLU A 654 78.39 64.39 12.01
C GLU A 654 79.49 64.98 11.10
N ASP A 655 79.33 64.94 9.78
CA ASP A 655 80.30 65.54 8.86
C ASP A 655 80.37 67.08 8.97
N MET A 656 79.28 67.73 9.37
CA MET A 656 79.28 69.16 9.70
C MET A 656 80.02 69.44 11.00
N ILE A 657 79.83 68.62 12.04
CA ILE A 657 80.56 68.70 13.31
C ILE A 657 82.05 68.47 13.08
N ARG A 658 82.44 67.39 12.39
CA ARG A 658 83.85 67.08 12.07
C ARG A 658 84.54 68.24 11.32
N LYS A 659 83.85 68.90 10.39
CA LYS A 659 84.37 70.10 9.69
C LYS A 659 84.47 71.30 10.63
N GLY A 660 83.51 71.50 11.52
CA GLY A 660 83.55 72.51 12.57
C GLY A 660 84.70 72.31 13.56
N ASP A 661 84.95 71.08 13.99
CA ASP A 661 86.05 70.71 14.88
C ASP A 661 87.42 70.97 14.24
N VAL A 662 87.57 70.70 12.94
CA VAL A 662 88.81 70.98 12.18
C VAL A 662 89.05 72.49 12.04
N GLU A 663 88.03 73.28 11.67
CA GLU A 663 88.15 74.75 11.63
C GLU A 663 88.46 75.29 13.03
N LEU A 664 87.80 74.79 14.08
CA LEU A 664 88.03 75.20 15.46
C LEU A 664 89.46 74.88 15.92
N GLN A 665 90.01 73.70 15.57
CA GLN A 665 91.41 73.36 15.83
C GLN A 665 92.36 74.33 15.13
N MET A 666 92.12 74.68 13.85
CA MET A 666 92.94 75.70 13.17
C MET A 666 92.87 77.07 13.88
N ARG A 667 91.70 77.46 14.42
CA ARG A 667 91.57 78.70 15.22
C ARG A 667 92.27 78.60 16.57
N GLU A 668 92.25 77.45 17.24
CA GLU A 668 93.03 77.25 18.46
C GLU A 668 94.54 77.32 18.20
N GLU A 669 95.02 76.81 17.06
CA GLU A 669 96.42 76.93 16.65
C GLU A 669 96.79 78.36 16.26
N GLU A 670 95.94 79.09 15.52
CA GLU A 670 96.08 80.52 15.24
C GLU A 670 96.19 81.33 16.55
N ILE A 671 95.28 81.09 17.50
CA ILE A 671 95.31 81.71 18.84
C ILE A 671 96.57 81.32 19.62
N ARG A 672 97.06 80.08 19.51
CA ARG A 672 98.28 79.60 20.18
C ARG A 672 99.53 80.27 19.60
N PHE A 673 99.58 80.45 18.28
CA PHE A 673 100.64 81.16 17.57
C PHE A 673 100.66 82.66 17.93
N LEU A 674 99.50 83.32 17.92
CA LEU A 674 99.36 84.73 18.34
C LEU A 674 99.76 84.93 19.81
N LYS A 675 99.38 84.01 20.71
CA LYS A 675 99.85 84.03 22.12
C LYS A 675 101.37 83.90 22.22
N MET A 676 102.01 83.08 21.37
CA MET A 676 103.46 82.94 21.32
C MET A 676 104.14 84.23 20.81
N GLN A 677 103.62 84.86 19.75
CA GLN A 677 104.10 86.17 19.28
C GLN A 677 103.98 87.25 20.36
N VAL A 678 102.84 87.32 21.07
CA VAL A 678 102.64 88.26 22.19
C VAL A 678 103.58 87.97 23.36
N SER A 679 103.99 86.72 23.57
CA SER A 679 105.01 86.37 24.57
C SER A 679 106.40 86.82 24.14
N GLU A 680 106.73 86.66 22.86
CA GLU A 680 108.02 87.09 22.31
C GLU A 680 108.15 88.63 22.31
N GLU A 681 107.11 89.38 21.94
CA GLU A 681 107.16 90.85 22.03
C GLU A 681 107.18 91.37 23.48
N LYS A 682 106.62 90.61 24.44
CA LYS A 682 106.86 90.91 25.86
C LYS A 682 108.33 90.69 26.25
N ARG A 683 109.02 89.72 25.65
CA ARG A 683 110.46 89.45 25.83
C ARG A 683 111.31 90.54 25.18
N THR A 684 111.02 90.97 23.95
CA THR A 684 111.73 92.08 23.28
C THR A 684 111.60 93.37 24.09
N ILE A 685 110.38 93.72 24.54
CA ILE A 685 110.13 94.89 25.40
C ILE A 685 110.89 94.77 26.74
N GLY A 686 110.94 93.57 27.34
CA GLY A 686 111.73 93.32 28.55
C GLY A 686 113.22 93.62 28.37
N LEU A 687 113.83 93.11 27.29
CA LEU A 687 115.24 93.35 26.95
C LEU A 687 115.52 94.83 26.62
N LYS A 688 114.61 95.50 25.90
CA LYS A 688 114.71 96.94 25.60
C LYS A 688 114.56 97.81 26.86
N ARG A 689 113.81 97.36 27.88
CA ARG A 689 113.75 98.01 29.20
C ARG A 689 115.04 97.80 30.00
N GLN A 690 115.67 96.63 29.92
CA GLN A 690 116.95 96.36 30.61
C GLN A 690 118.14 97.14 30.02
N THR A 691 118.11 97.52 28.73
CA THR A 691 119.17 98.35 28.10
C THR A 691 118.96 99.85 28.27
N LEU A 692 117.78 100.29 28.74
CA LEU A 692 117.45 101.70 28.97
C LEU A 692 118.35 102.42 30.01
N PRO A 693 118.79 101.80 31.12
CA PRO A 693 119.71 102.43 32.08
C PRO A 693 121.08 102.71 31.46
N ASN A 694 121.62 101.78 30.66
CA ASN A 694 122.90 101.97 29.97
C ASN A 694 122.83 103.14 28.99
N LYS A 695 121.71 103.29 28.28
CA LYS A 695 121.48 104.48 27.45
C LYS A 695 121.49 105.77 28.30
N ARG A 696 120.83 105.79 29.45
CA ARG A 696 120.81 106.97 30.34
C ARG A 696 122.18 107.31 30.94
N ALA A 697 122.99 106.30 31.25
CA ALA A 697 124.37 106.49 31.70
C ALA A 697 125.20 107.12 30.56
N LEU A 698 125.12 106.58 29.34
CA LEU A 698 125.77 107.14 28.16
C LEU A 698 125.29 108.56 27.83
N GLU A 699 124.00 108.89 28.03
CA GLU A 699 123.48 110.25 27.88
C GLU A 699 124.06 111.22 28.94
N GLN A 700 124.30 110.75 30.18
CA GLN A 700 124.95 111.54 31.23
C GLN A 700 126.46 111.72 30.98
N GLU A 701 127.15 110.65 30.58
CA GLU A 701 128.55 110.69 30.16
C GLU A 701 128.73 111.65 28.97
N LEU A 702 127.86 111.57 27.96
CA LEU A 702 127.88 112.46 26.80
C LEU A 702 127.69 113.93 27.21
N VAL A 703 126.79 114.24 28.15
CA VAL A 703 126.66 115.62 28.68
C VAL A 703 127.94 116.08 29.40
N THR A 704 128.55 115.22 30.24
CA THR A 704 129.81 115.60 30.91
C THR A 704 130.98 115.77 29.94
N LEU A 705 131.09 114.89 28.94
CA LEU A 705 132.07 114.98 27.87
C LEU A 705 131.82 116.18 26.97
N GLN A 706 130.57 116.60 26.75
CA GLN A 706 130.25 117.77 25.93
C GLN A 706 130.53 119.09 26.66
N ILE A 707 130.39 119.12 27.99
CA ILE A 707 130.88 120.25 28.82
C ILE A 707 132.41 120.30 28.79
N GLN A 708 133.10 119.18 29.01
CA GLN A 708 134.56 119.11 28.89
C GLN A 708 135.06 119.46 27.48
N LEU A 709 134.33 119.03 26.44
CA LEU A 709 134.63 119.36 25.06
C LEU A 709 134.50 120.86 24.82
N SER A 710 133.50 121.56 25.35
CA SER A 710 133.41 123.02 25.23
C SER A 710 134.61 123.74 25.88
N GLN A 711 134.99 123.32 27.10
CA GLN A 711 136.15 123.88 27.81
C GLN A 711 137.49 123.59 27.11
N CYS A 712 137.58 122.45 26.41
CA CYS A 712 138.70 122.14 25.53
C CYS A 712 138.63 122.91 24.22
N GLN A 713 137.45 123.10 23.61
CA GLN A 713 137.26 123.82 22.35
C GLN A 713 137.54 125.32 22.47
N ASP A 714 137.21 125.94 23.60
CA ASP A 714 137.58 127.35 23.85
C ASP A 714 139.12 127.51 23.86
N ARG A 715 139.85 126.58 24.47
CA ARG A 715 141.33 126.52 24.41
C ARG A 715 141.88 126.09 23.06
N MET A 716 141.16 125.20 22.36
CA MET A 716 141.56 124.70 21.05
C MET A 716 141.44 125.82 20.01
N GLY A 717 140.39 126.65 20.05
CA GLY A 717 140.23 127.81 19.17
C GLY A 717 141.23 128.95 19.41
N GLU A 718 141.91 128.98 20.56
CA GLU A 718 143.08 129.83 20.80
C GLU A 718 144.33 129.27 20.11
N LEU A 719 144.53 127.94 20.12
CA LEU A 719 145.70 127.25 19.56
C LEU A 719 145.58 126.87 18.06
N GLU A 720 144.38 126.63 17.55
CA GLU A 720 144.08 126.33 16.14
C GLU A 720 144.43 127.50 15.21
N LYS A 721 144.56 128.72 15.76
CA LYS A 721 145.09 129.89 15.03
C LYS A 721 146.61 129.88 14.87
N GLU A 722 147.34 129.06 15.61
CA GLU A 722 148.81 129.01 15.59
C GLU A 722 149.38 127.73 14.95
N LEU A 723 148.57 126.69 14.71
CA LEU A 723 149.10 125.34 14.40
C LEU A 723 149.07 124.91 12.91
N GLU A 724 147.98 124.35 12.40
CA GLU A 724 148.07 123.32 11.34
C GLU A 724 147.41 123.66 9.99
N ASN A 725 148.25 124.10 9.05
CA ASN A 725 148.01 124.08 7.61
C ASN A 725 148.42 122.69 7.06
N PRO A 726 147.66 122.05 6.13
CA PRO A 726 147.69 120.58 5.98
C PRO A 726 148.68 120.05 4.93
N TYR A 727 149.10 118.78 5.05
CA TYR A 727 149.26 117.77 3.97
C TYR A 727 149.83 116.42 4.51
N ASP A 728 149.01 115.36 4.62
CA ASP A 728 149.41 113.94 4.68
C ASP A 728 148.22 113.04 4.22
N GLU A 729 148.49 111.86 3.64
CA GLU A 729 147.55 111.09 2.79
C GLU A 729 147.26 109.63 3.27
N ASN A 730 147.86 109.19 4.37
CA ASN A 730 148.10 107.76 4.65
C ASN A 730 146.97 106.94 5.37
N ARG A 731 145.71 106.85 4.86
CA ARG A 731 144.60 106.22 5.66
C ARG A 731 143.57 105.19 5.08
N VAL A 732 143.58 104.66 3.84
CA VAL A 732 142.63 103.55 3.44
C VAL A 732 143.07 102.57 2.32
N ARG A 733 142.49 101.35 2.26
CA ARG A 733 142.70 100.27 1.23
C ARG A 733 141.51 99.24 1.15
N PHE A 734 141.37 98.47 0.05
CA PHE A 734 140.30 97.48 -0.30
C PHE A 734 140.77 95.99 -0.51
N LEU A 735 139.84 95.03 -0.70
CA LEU A 735 139.99 93.55 -0.91
C LEU A 735 138.88 92.92 -1.83
N GLU A 736 138.94 91.61 -2.21
CA GLU A 736 138.25 90.98 -3.39
C GLU A 736 137.45 89.64 -3.17
N GLY A 737 136.63 89.20 -4.17
CA GLY A 737 135.92 87.89 -4.29
C GLY A 737 135.17 87.68 -5.65
N LYS A 738 134.62 86.48 -5.99
CA LYS A 738 133.95 86.15 -7.29
C LYS A 738 132.87 85.03 -7.27
N ASP A 739 131.94 85.06 -8.23
CA ASP A 739 130.77 84.16 -8.42
C ASP A 739 130.67 83.47 -9.82
N LEU A 740 129.64 82.61 -10.02
CA LEU A 740 129.35 81.79 -11.22
C LEU A 740 128.36 82.42 -12.24
N SER A 741 128.26 81.84 -13.44
CA SER A 741 127.58 82.42 -14.63
C SER A 741 126.08 82.07 -14.76
N PRO A 742 125.19 83.01 -15.18
CA PRO A 742 123.76 82.74 -15.41
C PRO A 742 123.45 81.75 -16.55
N ALA A 743 124.34 81.59 -17.52
CA ALA A 743 124.06 80.77 -18.72
C ALA A 743 123.86 79.28 -18.39
N ASP A 744 124.61 78.76 -17.42
CA ASP A 744 124.54 77.35 -17.01
C ASP A 744 123.30 77.05 -16.14
N LEU A 745 122.76 78.08 -15.48
CA LEU A 745 121.49 78.01 -14.73
C LEU A 745 120.29 77.85 -15.66
N ASN A 746 120.16 78.72 -16.67
CA ASN A 746 119.01 78.68 -17.61
C ASN A 746 118.95 77.34 -18.36
N LYS A 747 120.10 76.83 -18.79
CA LYS A 747 120.23 75.53 -19.50
C LYS A 747 119.80 74.32 -18.65
N LYS A 748 119.68 74.50 -17.33
CA LYS A 748 119.19 73.48 -16.39
C LYS A 748 117.67 73.53 -16.19
N ILE A 749 117.05 74.69 -16.42
CA ILE A 749 115.61 74.93 -16.28
C ILE A 749 114.86 74.32 -17.46
N GLU A 750 115.27 74.61 -18.70
CA GLU A 750 114.63 74.06 -19.93
C GLU A 750 114.57 72.52 -19.92
N GLN A 751 115.60 71.86 -19.37
CA GLN A 751 115.67 70.39 -19.26
C GLN A 751 114.67 69.78 -18.26
N LEU A 752 114.12 70.58 -17.34
CA LEU A 752 113.12 70.15 -16.36
C LEU A 752 111.70 70.41 -16.89
N GLU A 753 111.49 71.52 -17.61
CA GLU A 753 110.19 71.90 -18.18
C GLU A 753 109.71 70.90 -19.23
N VAL A 754 110.58 70.49 -20.16
CA VAL A 754 110.24 69.45 -21.17
C VAL A 754 109.82 68.13 -20.50
N ARG A 755 110.48 67.77 -19.39
CA ARG A 755 110.18 66.55 -18.63
C ARG A 755 108.89 66.61 -17.82
N LEU A 756 108.36 67.81 -17.56
CA LEU A 756 107.07 68.00 -16.91
C LEU A 756 105.95 67.76 -17.93
N ALA A 757 106.04 68.36 -19.12
CA ALA A 757 105.06 68.19 -20.19
C ALA A 757 104.87 66.73 -20.61
N GLU A 758 105.95 65.97 -20.80
CA GLU A 758 105.91 64.51 -21.07
C GLU A 758 105.20 63.68 -19.98
N LYS A 759 105.04 64.22 -18.77
CA LYS A 759 104.37 63.55 -17.65
C LYS A 759 102.91 63.94 -17.50
N GLU A 760 102.53 65.14 -17.89
CA GLU A 760 101.14 65.61 -17.87
C GLU A 760 100.32 64.95 -18.99
N GLU A 761 100.89 64.81 -20.20
CA GLU A 761 100.27 64.10 -21.32
C GLU A 761 99.97 62.62 -20.99
N GLN A 762 100.93 61.92 -20.39
CA GLN A 762 100.79 60.51 -19.94
C GLN A 762 99.80 60.31 -18.78
N LEU A 763 99.34 61.39 -18.15
CA LEU A 763 98.34 61.36 -17.08
C LEU A 763 96.94 61.52 -17.68
N LEU A 764 96.77 62.49 -18.59
CA LEU A 764 95.54 62.71 -19.36
C LEU A 764 95.09 61.48 -20.17
N GLU A 765 96.03 60.76 -20.81
CA GLU A 765 95.71 59.50 -21.50
C GLU A 765 95.11 58.44 -20.55
N LYS A 766 95.61 58.36 -19.31
CA LYS A 766 95.17 57.35 -18.34
C LYS A 766 93.83 57.68 -17.73
N ASP A 767 93.54 58.95 -17.45
CA ASP A 767 92.24 59.37 -16.94
C ASP A 767 91.14 59.12 -17.98
N LEU A 768 91.41 59.33 -19.28
CA LEU A 768 90.48 59.03 -20.36
C LEU A 768 90.16 57.52 -20.46
N VAL A 769 91.18 56.66 -20.33
CA VAL A 769 91.00 55.21 -20.28
C VAL A 769 90.24 54.78 -19.02
N HIS A 770 90.53 55.38 -17.86
CA HIS A 770 89.84 55.08 -16.61
C HIS A 770 88.34 55.39 -16.70
N GLU A 771 87.97 56.55 -17.24
CA GLU A 771 86.56 56.92 -17.41
C GLU A 771 85.83 55.97 -18.36
N GLN A 772 86.47 55.57 -19.47
CA GLN A 772 85.87 54.66 -20.44
C GLN A 772 85.65 53.25 -19.86
N VAL A 773 86.59 52.76 -19.04
CA VAL A 773 86.44 51.50 -18.29
C VAL A 773 85.32 51.60 -17.23
N GLN A 774 85.20 52.73 -16.52
CA GLN A 774 84.19 52.92 -15.48
C GLN A 774 82.76 52.97 -16.04
N ARG A 775 82.56 53.64 -17.19
CA ARG A 775 81.27 53.63 -17.91
C ARG A 775 80.88 52.21 -18.37
N LEU A 776 81.85 51.41 -18.83
CA LEU A 776 81.63 49.99 -19.19
C LEU A 776 81.27 49.15 -17.96
N ALA A 777 81.96 49.32 -16.84
CA ALA A 777 81.68 48.61 -15.59
C ALA A 777 80.25 48.88 -15.08
N GLN A 778 79.82 50.14 -15.04
CA GLN A 778 78.43 50.50 -14.66
C GLN A 778 77.39 49.93 -15.63
N THR A 779 77.70 49.87 -16.93
CA THR A 779 76.80 49.28 -17.95
C THR A 779 76.66 47.76 -17.81
N VAL A 780 77.70 47.06 -17.34
CA VAL A 780 77.62 45.63 -17.00
C VAL A 780 76.89 45.42 -15.67
N GLN A 781 77.20 46.21 -14.65
CA GLN A 781 76.63 46.07 -13.31
C GLN A 781 75.11 46.29 -13.31
N SER A 782 74.60 47.33 -13.96
CA SER A 782 73.16 47.60 -14.10
C SER A 782 72.39 46.49 -14.84
N LYS A 783 73.01 45.87 -15.86
CA LYS A 783 72.45 44.69 -16.55
C LYS A 783 72.43 43.44 -15.66
N VAL A 784 73.46 43.27 -14.82
CA VAL A 784 73.50 42.19 -13.83
C VAL A 784 72.47 42.43 -12.71
N GLU A 785 72.22 43.67 -12.33
CA GLU A 785 71.25 44.02 -11.27
C GLU A 785 69.79 43.86 -11.72
N SER A 786 69.44 44.30 -12.93
CA SER A 786 68.12 43.99 -13.52
C SER A 786 67.88 42.48 -13.68
N GLY A 787 68.89 41.71 -14.12
CA GLY A 787 68.78 40.25 -14.24
C GLY A 787 68.65 39.49 -12.92
N LYS A 788 69.07 40.05 -11.77
CA LYS A 788 68.92 39.42 -10.45
C LYS A 788 67.45 39.34 -10.01
N GLU A 789 66.64 40.34 -10.32
CA GLU A 789 65.22 40.38 -9.97
C GLU A 789 64.46 39.24 -10.69
N ASP A 790 64.59 39.17 -12.02
CA ASP A 790 63.94 38.15 -12.84
C ASP A 790 64.40 36.72 -12.50
N THR A 791 65.71 36.50 -12.30
CA THR A 791 66.23 35.17 -11.93
C THR A 791 65.81 34.75 -10.53
N LEU A 792 65.72 35.69 -9.56
CA LEU A 792 65.17 35.42 -8.23
C LEU A 792 63.67 35.11 -8.28
N GLN A 793 62.89 35.82 -9.10
CA GLN A 793 61.47 35.53 -9.29
C GLN A 793 61.24 34.19 -9.99
N LEU A 794 62.07 33.83 -10.98
CA LEU A 794 62.04 32.53 -11.63
C LEU A 794 62.39 31.40 -10.63
N ALA A 795 63.43 31.56 -9.83
CA ALA A 795 63.81 30.59 -8.79
C ALA A 795 62.69 30.40 -7.75
N LYS A 796 62.02 31.48 -7.32
CA LYS A 796 60.84 31.42 -6.43
C LYS A 796 59.69 30.63 -7.09
N LYS A 797 59.36 30.92 -8.36
CA LYS A 797 58.30 30.22 -9.12
C LYS A 797 58.62 28.73 -9.31
N VAL A 798 59.87 28.38 -9.62
CA VAL A 798 60.32 26.97 -9.74
C VAL A 798 60.21 26.24 -8.40
N ASN A 799 60.65 26.86 -7.29
CA ASN A 799 60.53 26.26 -5.96
C ASN A 799 59.07 26.08 -5.52
N GLU A 800 58.18 27.04 -5.81
CA GLU A 800 56.74 26.89 -5.60
C GLU A 800 56.15 25.72 -6.39
N ILE A 801 56.49 25.60 -7.68
CA ILE A 801 56.03 24.51 -8.53
C ILE A 801 56.55 23.17 -7.98
N GLN A 802 57.82 23.09 -7.57
CA GLN A 802 58.39 21.87 -6.99
C GLN A 802 57.75 21.51 -5.64
N ALA A 803 57.37 22.49 -4.81
CA ALA A 803 56.61 22.26 -3.59
C ALA A 803 55.18 21.75 -3.88
N LYS A 804 54.47 22.41 -4.82
CA LYS A 804 53.14 21.98 -5.29
C LYS A 804 53.16 20.55 -5.84
N ILE A 805 54.19 20.19 -6.62
CA ILE A 805 54.40 18.82 -7.09
C ILE A 805 54.61 17.86 -5.91
N LYS A 806 55.52 18.15 -4.97
CA LYS A 806 55.76 17.30 -3.79
C LYS A 806 54.49 17.06 -2.97
N ASP A 807 53.63 18.06 -2.81
CA ASP A 807 52.38 17.91 -2.06
C ASP A 807 51.28 17.18 -2.84
N VAL A 808 51.20 17.36 -4.16
CA VAL A 808 50.33 16.54 -5.02
C VAL A 808 50.79 15.08 -5.01
N THR A 809 52.08 14.80 -5.13
CA THR A 809 52.64 13.45 -5.03
C THR A 809 52.42 12.83 -3.64
N ARG A 810 52.46 13.62 -2.56
CA ARG A 810 52.09 13.15 -1.20
C ARG A 810 50.62 12.78 -1.09
N LYS A 811 49.72 13.61 -1.64
CA LYS A 811 48.26 13.32 -1.69
C LYS A 811 47.96 12.10 -2.56
N MET A 812 48.66 11.95 -3.68
CA MET A 812 48.55 10.79 -4.56
C MET A 812 49.02 9.52 -3.85
N MET A 813 50.16 9.54 -3.15
CA MET A 813 50.59 8.40 -2.34
C MET A 813 49.59 8.07 -1.22
N ALA A 814 49.04 9.07 -0.52
CA ALA A 814 48.01 8.84 0.50
C ALA A 814 46.75 8.18 -0.10
N ALA A 815 46.26 8.66 -1.25
CA ALA A 815 45.13 8.08 -1.95
C ALA A 815 45.41 6.66 -2.48
N VAL A 816 46.64 6.37 -2.93
CA VAL A 816 47.06 5.02 -3.34
C VAL A 816 47.16 4.07 -2.14
N SER A 817 47.65 4.55 -0.97
CA SER A 817 47.63 3.77 0.27
C SER A 817 46.21 3.52 0.78
N GLU A 818 45.32 4.51 0.70
CA GLU A 818 43.91 4.37 1.06
C GLU A 818 43.21 3.38 0.12
N LEU A 819 43.40 3.50 -1.20
CA LEU A 819 42.87 2.56 -2.19
C LEU A 819 43.39 1.13 -1.93
N SER A 820 44.67 0.97 -1.60
CA SER A 820 45.28 -0.31 -1.25
C SER A 820 44.67 -0.92 0.03
N MET A 821 44.43 -0.10 1.06
CA MET A 821 43.71 -0.55 2.26
C MET A 821 42.26 -0.94 1.97
N GLN A 822 41.55 -0.17 1.12
CA GLN A 822 40.18 -0.50 0.71
C GLN A 822 40.12 -1.78 -0.14
N GLN A 823 41.10 -2.00 -1.03
CA GLN A 823 41.25 -3.24 -1.80
C GLN A 823 41.55 -4.44 -0.89
N ALA A 824 42.44 -4.30 0.09
CA ALA A 824 42.72 -5.35 1.08
C ALA A 824 41.49 -5.66 1.95
N ALA A 825 40.72 -4.64 2.35
CA ALA A 825 39.46 -4.82 3.07
C ALA A 825 38.39 -5.51 2.20
N ALA A 826 38.26 -5.14 0.93
CA ALA A 826 37.35 -5.77 -0.02
C ALA A 826 37.69 -7.24 -0.26
N LEU A 827 38.97 -7.58 -0.46
CA LEU A 827 39.45 -8.97 -0.57
C LEU A 827 39.18 -9.77 0.71
N GLY A 828 39.44 -9.18 1.89
CA GLY A 828 39.16 -9.80 3.18
C GLY A 828 37.66 -10.04 3.42
N LEU A 829 36.79 -9.15 2.95
CA LEU A 829 35.33 -9.35 2.97
C LEU A 829 34.89 -10.42 1.96
N GLN A 830 35.42 -10.40 0.73
CA GLN A 830 35.13 -11.42 -0.28
C GLN A 830 35.57 -12.83 0.17
N GLN A 831 36.67 -12.93 0.92
CA GLN A 831 37.13 -14.19 1.51
C GLN A 831 36.19 -14.67 2.64
N ARG A 832 35.66 -13.77 3.47
CA ARG A 832 34.63 -14.12 4.48
C ARG A 832 33.31 -14.55 3.85
N VAL A 833 32.86 -13.87 2.80
CA VAL A 833 31.66 -14.27 2.06
C VAL A 833 31.83 -15.69 1.53
N ARG A 834 32.95 -15.98 0.86
CA ARG A 834 33.25 -17.34 0.36
C ARG A 834 33.36 -18.40 1.47
N SER A 835 33.90 -18.07 2.65
CA SER A 835 33.95 -19.02 3.76
C SER A 835 32.56 -19.27 4.36
N GLN A 836 31.74 -18.22 4.52
CA GLN A 836 30.37 -18.32 5.00
C GLN A 836 29.44 -19.03 4.01
N GLU A 837 29.64 -18.84 2.70
CA GLU A 837 28.97 -19.62 1.65
C GLU A 837 29.36 -21.10 1.74
N ALA A 838 30.64 -21.43 1.90
CA ALA A 838 31.09 -22.81 2.06
C ALA A 838 30.64 -23.47 3.39
N GLU A 839 30.51 -22.69 4.48
CA GLU A 839 29.90 -23.13 5.75
C GLU A 839 28.39 -23.38 5.58
N LEU A 840 27.69 -22.51 4.84
CA LEU A 840 26.27 -22.61 4.56
C LEU A 840 25.95 -23.83 3.66
N ASP A 841 26.73 -24.05 2.60
CA ASP A 841 26.60 -25.22 1.72
C ASP A 841 26.86 -26.53 2.47
N GLN A 842 27.83 -26.55 3.39
CA GLN A 842 28.04 -27.68 4.31
C GLN A 842 26.87 -27.87 5.28
N ALA A 843 26.27 -26.80 5.79
CA ALA A 843 25.11 -26.86 6.67
C ALA A 843 23.87 -27.42 5.94
N TYR A 844 23.67 -27.05 4.67
CA TYR A 844 22.64 -27.65 3.81
C TYR A 844 22.92 -29.14 3.55
N LEU A 845 24.15 -29.51 3.18
CA LEU A 845 24.53 -30.92 2.97
C LEU A 845 24.30 -31.80 4.19
N ARG A 846 24.63 -31.31 5.40
CA ARG A 846 24.33 -32.02 6.67
C ARG A 846 22.82 -32.14 6.90
N MET A 847 22.06 -31.07 6.65
CA MET A 847 20.60 -31.06 6.81
C MET A 847 19.91 -32.02 5.83
N GLU A 848 20.37 -32.14 4.58
CA GLU A 848 19.88 -33.12 3.61
C GLU A 848 20.21 -34.57 4.02
N GLN A 849 21.32 -34.77 4.75
CA GLN A 849 21.71 -36.06 5.33
C GLN A 849 21.00 -36.37 6.67
N GLY A 850 20.18 -35.46 7.18
CA GLY A 850 19.46 -35.60 8.46
C GLY A 850 20.31 -35.27 9.70
N GLU A 851 21.50 -34.72 9.52
CA GLU A 851 22.38 -34.26 10.60
C GLU A 851 22.08 -32.81 11.02
N ALA A 852 22.64 -32.38 12.16
CA ALA A 852 22.50 -31.01 12.63
C ALA A 852 23.26 -30.03 11.69
N PRO A 853 22.64 -28.91 11.24
CA PRO A 853 23.28 -27.96 10.33
C PRO A 853 24.57 -27.32 10.87
N SER A 854 24.71 -27.22 12.20
CA SER A 854 25.95 -26.80 12.86
C SER A 854 26.11 -27.48 14.22
N GLU A 855 27.34 -27.50 14.77
CA GLU A 855 27.57 -27.99 16.13
C GLU A 855 26.84 -27.17 17.19
N GLU A 856 26.63 -25.87 16.98
CA GLU A 856 25.85 -25.05 17.91
C GLU A 856 24.35 -25.37 17.87
N ALA A 857 23.82 -25.73 16.69
CA ALA A 857 22.47 -26.26 16.55
C ALA A 857 22.33 -27.61 17.29
N ALA A 858 23.30 -28.51 17.17
CA ALA A 858 23.33 -29.76 17.95
C ALA A 858 23.35 -29.49 19.46
N ARG A 859 24.27 -28.64 19.93
CA ARG A 859 24.43 -28.29 21.36
C ARG A 859 23.26 -27.46 21.93
N THR A 860 22.39 -26.88 21.10
CA THR A 860 21.15 -26.22 21.55
C THR A 860 19.97 -27.19 21.54
N TRP A 861 19.86 -28.07 20.55
CA TRP A 861 18.91 -29.19 20.55
C TRP A 861 19.10 -30.11 21.76
N GLU A 862 20.33 -30.54 22.05
CA GLU A 862 20.64 -31.34 23.25
C GLU A 862 20.26 -30.65 24.57
N ARG A 863 20.29 -29.31 24.62
CA ARG A 863 19.88 -28.55 25.81
C ARG A 863 18.36 -28.56 25.95
N MET A 864 17.63 -28.31 24.86
CA MET A 864 16.17 -28.40 24.87
C MET A 864 15.67 -29.81 25.23
N VAL A 865 16.28 -30.87 24.69
CA VAL A 865 15.93 -32.26 25.04
C VAL A 865 16.21 -32.56 26.52
N ARG A 866 17.32 -32.04 27.08
CA ARG A 866 17.62 -32.16 28.52
C ARG A 866 16.60 -31.41 29.39
N ASP A 867 16.24 -30.19 29.03
CA ASP A 867 15.23 -29.39 29.75
C ASP A 867 13.82 -29.97 29.62
N GLU A 868 13.47 -30.57 28.48
CA GLU A 868 12.18 -31.24 28.27
C GLU A 868 12.08 -32.53 29.09
N ASN A 869 13.14 -33.35 29.13
CA ASN A 869 13.18 -34.55 29.98
C ASN A 869 13.14 -34.18 31.46
N ARG A 870 13.92 -33.18 31.90
CA ARG A 870 13.84 -32.65 33.27
C ARG A 870 12.42 -32.22 33.65
N ARG A 871 11.69 -31.55 32.75
CA ARG A 871 10.28 -31.16 32.99
C ARG A 871 9.33 -32.36 33.08
N LYS A 872 9.62 -33.47 32.40
CA LYS A 872 8.87 -34.74 32.54
C LYS A 872 9.16 -35.38 33.89
N ASP A 873 10.43 -35.44 34.30
CA ASP A 873 10.85 -35.99 35.58
C ASP A 873 10.29 -35.17 36.76
N ASP A 874 10.39 -33.83 36.70
CA ASP A 874 9.79 -32.90 37.67
C ASP A 874 8.25 -33.08 37.74
N ALA A 875 7.59 -33.45 36.63
CA ALA A 875 6.14 -33.69 36.59
C ALA A 875 5.74 -35.09 37.11
N THR A 876 6.54 -36.13 36.88
CA THR A 876 6.31 -37.45 37.50
C THR A 876 6.57 -37.43 39.00
N MET A 877 7.60 -36.72 39.45
CA MET A 877 7.87 -36.53 40.88
C MET A 877 6.74 -35.77 41.58
N ARG A 878 6.14 -34.76 40.93
CA ARG A 878 4.95 -34.08 41.47
C ARG A 878 3.74 -35.01 41.59
N LYS A 879 3.46 -35.83 40.57
CA LYS A 879 2.38 -36.82 40.67
C LYS A 879 2.57 -37.82 41.80
N MET A 880 3.80 -38.31 42.01
CA MET A 880 4.08 -39.21 43.13
C MET A 880 3.88 -38.51 44.49
N ALA A 881 4.23 -37.23 44.60
CA ALA A 881 3.96 -36.44 45.82
C ALA A 881 2.45 -36.18 46.03
N GLU A 882 1.70 -35.90 44.95
CA GLU A 882 0.23 -35.76 44.98
C GLU A 882 -0.44 -37.10 45.40
N GLU A 883 0.02 -38.23 44.87
CA GLU A 883 -0.43 -39.59 45.23
C GLU A 883 -0.01 -40.02 46.66
N GLU A 884 1.09 -39.49 47.21
CA GLU A 884 1.44 -39.64 48.64
C GLU A 884 0.58 -38.75 49.55
N GLU A 885 0.33 -37.48 49.19
CA GLU A 885 -0.52 -36.59 49.99
C GLU A 885 -1.96 -37.10 50.12
N GLU A 886 -2.54 -37.69 49.07
CA GLU A 886 -3.88 -38.31 49.14
C GLU A 886 -3.96 -39.48 50.14
N GLN A 887 -2.87 -40.23 50.37
CA GLN A 887 -2.86 -41.34 51.35
C GLN A 887 -2.95 -40.89 52.82
N TYR A 888 -2.67 -39.62 53.11
CA TYR A 888 -2.76 -39.05 54.47
C TYR A 888 -4.10 -38.33 54.75
N ILE A 889 -5.06 -38.39 53.82
CA ILE A 889 -6.40 -37.81 53.96
C ILE A 889 -7.39 -38.90 54.40
N THR A 890 -7.83 -38.86 55.65
CA THR A 890 -8.88 -39.78 56.14
C THR A 890 -10.29 -39.29 55.76
N ALA A 891 -11.23 -40.23 55.62
CA ALA A 891 -12.64 -39.97 55.32
C ALA A 891 -13.32 -39.14 56.44
N GLY A 892 -13.23 -37.82 56.30
CA GLY A 892 -13.52 -36.84 57.35
C GLY A 892 -12.81 -35.49 57.14
N GLY A 893 -11.76 -35.45 56.30
CA GLY A 893 -11.15 -34.20 55.82
C GLY A 893 -10.03 -33.63 56.70
N THR A 894 -9.56 -34.39 57.71
CA THR A 894 -8.39 -34.04 58.52
C THR A 894 -7.16 -34.79 58.04
N THR A 895 -6.14 -34.06 57.59
CA THR A 895 -4.82 -34.63 57.26
C THR A 895 -4.05 -35.03 58.52
N THR A 896 -3.33 -36.16 58.45
CA THR A 896 -2.60 -36.74 59.60
C THR A 896 -1.20 -37.18 59.20
N THR A 897 -0.17 -36.62 59.83
CA THR A 897 1.25 -36.92 59.54
C THR A 897 1.78 -38.17 60.27
N ALA A 898 0.92 -39.10 60.67
CA ALA A 898 1.30 -40.33 61.36
C ALA A 898 1.32 -41.51 60.38
N GLU A 899 2.43 -42.27 60.31
CA GLU A 899 2.47 -43.54 59.56
C GLU A 899 1.30 -44.45 59.99
N PRO A 900 0.45 -44.91 59.05
CA PRO A 900 -0.62 -45.86 59.38
C PRO A 900 0.01 -47.19 59.83
N ARG A 901 -0.20 -47.54 61.11
CA ARG A 901 0.37 -48.76 61.69
C ARG A 901 -0.26 -50.01 61.03
N PRO A 902 0.53 -50.95 60.49
CA PRO A 902 0.00 -52.20 59.95
C PRO A 902 -0.57 -53.10 61.05
N ASN A 903 -1.87 -52.97 61.32
CA ASN A 903 -2.61 -53.73 62.31
C ASN A 903 -4.06 -53.91 61.84
N ALA A 904 -4.60 -55.12 62.05
CA ALA A 904 -5.93 -55.58 61.63
C ALA A 904 -6.09 -55.72 60.11
N TYR A 905 -5.87 -56.95 59.62
CA TYR A 905 -6.41 -57.43 58.35
C TYR A 905 -7.93 -57.56 58.49
N ILE A 906 -8.69 -56.63 57.91
CA ILE A 906 -10.14 -56.71 57.78
C ILE A 906 -10.42 -57.21 56.36
N PRO A 907 -11.03 -58.40 56.17
CA PRO A 907 -11.45 -58.85 54.85
C PRO A 907 -12.78 -58.20 54.47
N ASP A 908 -12.87 -57.64 53.26
CA ASP A 908 -14.10 -57.07 52.68
C ASP A 908 -15.02 -58.17 52.11
N ASP A 909 -15.54 -59.05 52.98
CA ASP A 909 -16.58 -60.04 52.66
C ASP A 909 -17.85 -59.72 53.48
N ASP A 910 -18.95 -59.37 52.79
CA ASP A 910 -20.21 -58.89 53.37
C ASP A 910 -21.04 -60.01 54.03
N SER A 911 -20.57 -60.59 55.14
CA SER A 911 -21.40 -61.30 56.15
C SER A 911 -20.70 -61.56 57.48
N GLU A 912 -21.38 -61.20 58.58
CA GLU A 912 -21.01 -61.39 60.00
C GLU A 912 -19.92 -60.45 60.59
N LEU A 913 -19.94 -60.30 61.92
CA LEU A 913 -19.25 -59.23 62.66
C LEU A 913 -17.75 -59.52 62.89
N PRO A 914 -16.83 -58.56 62.62
CA PRO A 914 -15.39 -58.80 62.78
C PRO A 914 -14.94 -58.72 64.25
N VAL A 915 -14.26 -59.77 64.71
CA VAL A 915 -13.52 -59.81 65.99
C VAL A 915 -12.04 -60.10 65.70
N PRO A 916 -11.07 -59.26 66.14
CA PRO A 916 -9.67 -59.45 65.82
C PRO A 916 -9.07 -60.77 66.33
N ARG A 917 -8.22 -61.41 65.50
CA ARG A 917 -7.36 -62.53 65.90
C ARG A 917 -5.89 -62.10 65.95
N PRO A 918 -5.07 -62.57 66.91
CA PRO A 918 -3.64 -62.27 66.94
C PRO A 918 -2.88 -62.88 65.75
N TYR A 919 -1.81 -62.22 65.32
CA TYR A 919 -0.87 -62.75 64.33
C TYR A 919 -0.16 -64.02 64.83
N GLY A 920 0.09 -64.97 63.92
CA GLY A 920 0.86 -66.19 64.21
C GLY A 920 2.37 -65.96 64.32
N VAL A 921 3.12 -67.05 64.44
CA VAL A 921 4.57 -67.10 64.77
C VAL A 921 5.49 -66.42 63.72
N HIS A 922 4.95 -65.96 62.59
CA HIS A 922 5.68 -65.22 61.56
C HIS A 922 5.08 -63.82 61.34
N ALA A 923 5.31 -62.91 62.29
CA ALA A 923 4.98 -61.50 62.16
C ALA A 923 5.96 -60.79 61.18
N PRO A 924 5.49 -59.92 60.27
CA PRO A 924 6.38 -59.17 59.38
C PRO A 924 7.27 -58.18 60.13
N PHE A 925 8.58 -58.24 59.89
CA PHE A 925 9.58 -57.33 60.46
C PHE A 925 9.95 -56.24 59.44
N LYS A 926 9.63 -54.96 59.74
CA LYS A 926 10.05 -53.78 58.92
C LYS A 926 11.58 -53.65 59.05
N PRO A 927 12.38 -53.86 57.97
CA PRO A 927 13.83 -53.73 58.05
C PRO A 927 14.23 -52.29 58.39
N GLN A 928 15.26 -52.11 59.21
CA GLN A 928 15.86 -50.78 59.43
C GLN A 928 16.76 -50.40 58.26
N GLU A 929 16.68 -49.14 57.82
CA GLU A 929 17.53 -48.63 56.75
C GLU A 929 19.01 -48.51 57.22
N PRO A 930 19.98 -48.80 56.34
CA PRO A 930 21.39 -48.68 56.67
C PRO A 930 21.80 -47.21 56.79
N GLY A 931 22.17 -46.78 58.01
CA GLY A 931 22.56 -45.40 58.30
C GLY A 931 23.70 -44.86 57.43
N ALA A 932 23.69 -43.56 57.18
CA ALA A 932 24.41 -42.86 56.09
C ALA A 932 25.96 -42.81 56.15
N ASN A 933 26.62 -43.75 56.85
CA ASN A 933 28.07 -43.82 57.05
C ASN A 933 28.77 -44.98 56.28
N MET A 934 28.24 -45.38 55.11
CA MET A 934 28.94 -46.27 54.17
C MET A 934 29.25 -45.59 52.83
N ARG A 935 30.18 -44.63 52.85
CA ARG A 935 30.85 -44.17 51.62
C ARG A 935 32.00 -45.13 51.24
N HIS A 936 32.16 -45.33 49.93
CA HIS A 936 33.29 -46.02 49.27
C HIS A 936 33.31 -47.56 49.30
N ILE A 937 32.48 -48.18 48.46
CA ILE A 937 32.85 -49.42 47.75
C ILE A 937 32.84 -49.13 46.25
N ARG A 938 34.01 -49.00 45.63
CA ARG A 938 34.12 -48.96 44.15
C ARG A 938 33.91 -50.37 43.61
N LYS A 939 32.91 -50.57 42.74
CA LYS A 939 32.80 -51.81 41.96
C LYS A 939 34.02 -51.93 41.03
N PRO A 940 34.63 -53.11 40.88
CA PRO A 940 35.80 -53.29 40.00
C PRO A 940 35.39 -53.14 38.52
N VAL A 941 36.22 -52.45 37.74
CA VAL A 941 36.04 -52.33 36.29
C VAL A 941 36.53 -53.61 35.63
N VAL A 942 35.63 -54.33 34.96
CA VAL A 942 35.97 -55.49 34.13
C VAL A 942 36.70 -54.99 32.89
N LYS A 943 37.91 -55.50 32.62
CA LYS A 943 38.61 -55.23 31.36
C LYS A 943 37.90 -55.99 30.22
N PRO A 944 37.68 -55.38 29.05
CA PRO A 944 37.24 -56.13 27.88
C PRO A 944 38.29 -57.17 27.49
N ILE A 945 37.83 -58.30 26.98
CA ILE A 945 38.67 -59.37 26.42
C ILE A 945 38.84 -59.09 24.92
N GLU A 946 40.06 -59.23 24.42
CA GLU A 946 40.36 -59.11 22.99
C GLU A 946 39.89 -60.38 22.24
N ILE A 947 39.05 -60.21 21.22
CA ILE A 947 38.73 -61.15 20.15
C ILE A 947 38.58 -60.33 18.86
#